data_AF-A0A838EMN5-F1
#
_entry.id   AF-A0A838EMN5-F1
#
_cell.length_a   1.000
_cell.length_b   1.000
_cell.length_c   1.000
_cell.angle_alpha   90.00
_cell.angle_beta   90.00
_cell.angle_gamma   90.00
#
_symmetry.space_group_name_H-M   'P 1'
#
loop_
_entity.id
_entity.type
_entity.pdbx_description
1 polymer ?
#
loop_
_entity_poly.entity_id
_entity_poly.type
_entity_poly.pdbx_seq_one_letter_code
_entity_poly.pdbx_strand_id
1 'polypeptide(L)'
;MRFSRNKSFLSNQIASPAAFSKKRTIPTPGNVLATRRTFHHSNPLLNISIGRRLALGFLIPALIAILTLNSVSMQSQQRLSQEATFYQHLLATYTSLTTASDDLENMHTHLLQTVAYAAQPHALSIVLGDYQKNIRASASHYNAALSTYLQQDLIELDPSLVSLFTEAGHADQIEEQQIYSKGVQMAWKAYIMKQEHVLILITKNGNTDIKIFAVAQANEAFTDVERELRTLITFSGSLAPSLSDASSVEVRKLVIITILAALGILFGIGIVGWLISSTLVQRLWQLRSVVQAIANGQVDARLKVEGRDEIADVSNATNSMVDTLVGLLEETRRQHDELAKGEELKQLHEALQHEHEALNEANGRLATLATIDPLTGLPNHRTVITRVEEELSFCQRAQKSCAFLFLDIDHFKRINDTWGHRAGDEILREVGRRLVDTLRQEDFVGRYGGEEFAIVLANTALEEAQQTAERLCGVLAKEPCLWEAGDAQATVSIQITGSFGVAVYQLHGTTRETLIEAADSAMYQAKHSGRNCVCVAGHELTEIGDQQETNPVRQTQEIQVIQALLAVANAHDLETSAHAVRMMQMVEGTAHQLGCSEEEIYVIRVAALLHDIGKIGVPDHILHKPGPLTDEEWAVMRNHPKIGRQILAQVGEKFEIVSHIVVAHHERWDGQGYPYGLSEEMIPLGARILTVADSYDAMTSNRPYRAALPISEALIELRRCSGYQFDPRVVEAFIQVLEKQENKTKLLSLQSI
;
A
#
# COMPACT_ATOMS: atom_id res chain seq x y z
N MET A 1 55.52 -17.09 -54.33
CA MET A 1 55.63 -15.64 -54.68
C MET A 1 54.54 -15.30 -55.70
N ARG A 2 54.02 -14.08 -55.87
CA ARG A 2 53.71 -12.93 -54.98
C ARG A 2 52.98 -11.88 -55.87
N PHE A 3 51.99 -11.14 -55.35
CA PHE A 3 51.21 -10.06 -56.03
C PHE A 3 50.33 -10.53 -57.23
N SER A 4 49.06 -10.17 -57.45
CA SER A 4 48.09 -9.12 -57.03
C SER A 4 47.88 -7.92 -57.98
N ARG A 5 46.58 -7.65 -58.23
CA ARG A 5 45.89 -6.37 -58.53
C ARG A 5 45.67 -5.88 -59.98
N ASN A 6 44.41 -5.50 -60.20
CA ASN A 6 43.88 -4.41 -61.06
C ASN A 6 43.88 -4.66 -62.60
N LYS A 7 42.92 -4.15 -63.40
CA LYS A 7 41.65 -3.41 -63.17
C LYS A 7 40.80 -3.39 -64.48
N SER A 8 39.53 -2.97 -64.38
CA SER A 8 38.62 -2.38 -65.41
C SER A 8 38.32 -3.17 -66.71
N PHE A 9 37.07 -3.44 -67.13
CA PHE A 9 35.85 -2.61 -67.44
C PHE A 9 35.72 -2.20 -68.93
N LEU A 10 34.63 -2.65 -69.57
CA LEU A 10 34.00 -2.18 -70.85
C LEU A 10 34.88 -2.25 -72.13
N SER A 11 34.46 -2.71 -73.31
CA SER A 11 33.14 -2.71 -73.98
C SER A 11 33.22 -3.54 -75.28
N ASN A 12 32.08 -4.03 -75.81
CA ASN A 12 31.75 -3.92 -77.25
C ASN A 12 30.32 -4.39 -77.55
N GLN A 13 29.56 -3.55 -78.25
CA GLN A 13 28.35 -3.92 -78.99
C GLN A 13 28.74 -4.08 -80.48
N ILE A 14 28.28 -5.13 -81.18
CA ILE A 14 28.08 -5.10 -82.64
C ILE A 14 26.78 -5.87 -83.00
N ALA A 15 26.13 -5.40 -84.07
CA ALA A 15 24.74 -5.61 -84.50
C ALA A 15 24.31 -7.03 -84.96
N SER A 16 22.99 -7.16 -85.13
CA SER A 16 22.21 -8.25 -85.77
C SER A 16 22.28 -8.20 -87.32
N PRO A 17 21.88 -9.24 -88.09
CA PRO A 17 20.44 -9.35 -88.49
C PRO A 17 19.88 -10.78 -88.79
N ALA A 18 18.54 -10.88 -88.88
CA ALA A 18 17.72 -11.87 -89.64
C ALA A 18 17.70 -13.37 -89.17
N ALA A 19 16.61 -14.16 -89.32
CA ALA A 19 15.20 -13.91 -89.66
C ALA A 19 14.28 -15.14 -89.31
N PHE A 20 12.96 -14.97 -89.50
CA PHE A 20 11.88 -16.00 -89.52
C PHE A 20 11.43 -16.69 -88.21
N SER A 21 10.22 -16.32 -87.72
CA SER A 21 9.03 -17.21 -87.79
C SER A 21 7.71 -16.46 -87.51
N LYS A 22 6.61 -17.03 -88.01
CA LYS A 22 5.28 -16.46 -88.28
C LYS A 22 4.47 -15.97 -87.06
N LYS A 23 3.62 -14.96 -87.33
CA LYS A 23 2.48 -14.52 -86.50
C LYS A 23 1.55 -15.67 -86.09
N ARG A 24 1.07 -15.67 -84.84
CA ARG A 24 -0.28 -16.11 -84.46
C ARG A 24 -0.92 -15.07 -83.53
N THR A 25 -2.25 -15.02 -83.56
CA THR A 25 -3.07 -13.89 -83.11
C THR A 25 -3.35 -13.88 -81.61
N ILE A 26 -3.32 -12.69 -81.02
CA ILE A 26 -3.76 -12.38 -79.64
C ILE A 26 -5.29 -12.22 -79.62
N PRO A 27 -6.04 -12.87 -78.72
CA PRO A 27 -7.42 -12.50 -78.39
C PRO A 27 -7.46 -11.26 -77.48
N THR A 28 -8.50 -10.44 -77.62
CA THR A 28 -8.73 -9.17 -76.91
C THR A 28 -8.82 -9.29 -75.38
N PRO A 29 -8.47 -8.23 -74.62
CA PRO A 29 -8.45 -8.27 -73.16
C PRO A 29 -9.86 -8.27 -72.55
N GLY A 30 -10.12 -9.21 -71.65
CA GLY A 30 -11.31 -9.22 -70.80
C GLY A 30 -11.13 -8.34 -69.57
N ASN A 31 -12.05 -7.39 -69.38
CA ASN A 31 -12.31 -6.57 -68.19
C ASN A 31 -11.33 -6.66 -67.01
N VAL A 32 -10.33 -5.76 -67.00
CA VAL A 32 -9.69 -5.35 -65.74
C VAL A 32 -10.67 -4.47 -64.98
N LEU A 33 -11.20 -4.96 -63.86
CA LEU A 33 -11.97 -4.15 -62.91
C LEU A 33 -11.11 -2.96 -62.44
N ALA A 34 -11.64 -1.75 -62.61
CA ALA A 34 -10.93 -0.51 -62.31
C ALA A 34 -10.79 -0.30 -60.79
N THR A 35 -9.77 -0.89 -60.18
CA THR A 35 -9.36 -0.52 -58.81
C THR A 35 -8.68 0.84 -58.82
N ARG A 36 -9.22 1.78 -58.04
CA ARG A 36 -8.63 3.10 -57.75
C ARG A 36 -7.11 3.00 -57.55
N ARG A 37 -6.34 3.92 -58.14
CA ARG A 37 -4.96 4.18 -57.75
C ARG A 37 -4.90 4.67 -56.30
N THR A 38 -4.76 3.76 -55.36
CA THR A 38 -4.33 4.08 -54.00
C THR A 38 -2.83 4.31 -54.01
N PHE A 39 -2.36 5.46 -53.52
CA PHE A 39 -0.95 5.70 -53.28
C PHE A 39 -0.43 4.66 -52.27
N HIS A 40 0.44 3.75 -52.71
CA HIS A 40 1.11 2.83 -51.80
C HIS A 40 2.19 3.58 -51.02
N HIS A 41 1.82 4.08 -49.83
CA HIS A 41 2.80 4.33 -48.79
C HIS A 41 3.38 2.99 -48.34
N SER A 42 4.56 2.64 -48.86
CA SER A 42 5.35 1.51 -48.38
C SER A 42 5.70 1.75 -46.92
N ASN A 43 5.06 1.02 -45.99
CA ASN A 43 5.34 1.16 -44.57
C ASN A 43 6.83 0.81 -44.33
N PRO A 44 7.69 1.78 -43.95
CA PRO A 44 9.14 1.59 -43.96
C PRO A 44 9.62 0.53 -42.96
N LEU A 45 8.79 0.24 -41.94
CA LEU A 45 9.05 -0.81 -40.96
C LEU A 45 9.04 -2.21 -41.59
N LEU A 46 8.31 -2.43 -42.70
CA LEU A 46 8.29 -3.71 -43.42
C LEU A 46 9.57 -4.02 -44.22
N ASN A 47 10.56 -3.12 -44.19
CA ASN A 47 11.89 -3.32 -44.79
C ASN A 47 12.99 -3.59 -43.75
N ILE A 48 12.61 -3.81 -42.48
CA ILE A 48 13.51 -4.06 -41.35
C ILE A 48 13.21 -5.46 -40.79
N SER A 49 14.21 -6.21 -40.32
CA SER A 49 13.98 -7.53 -39.72
C SER A 49 13.02 -7.47 -38.53
N ILE A 50 12.26 -8.55 -38.31
CA ILE A 50 11.29 -8.67 -37.20
C ILE A 50 11.99 -8.39 -35.86
N GLY A 51 13.15 -9.00 -35.63
CA GLY A 51 13.91 -8.82 -34.39
C GLY A 51 14.30 -7.36 -34.11
N ARG A 52 14.69 -6.58 -35.14
CA ARG A 52 15.02 -5.15 -34.99
C ARG A 52 13.78 -4.29 -34.73
N ARG A 53 12.63 -4.61 -35.35
CA ARG A 53 11.35 -3.94 -35.07
C ARG A 53 10.91 -4.15 -33.63
N LEU A 54 10.96 -5.39 -33.14
CA LEU A 54 10.62 -5.71 -31.75
C LEU A 54 11.57 -5.00 -30.77
N ALA A 55 12.89 -5.05 -31.02
CA ALA A 55 13.87 -4.36 -30.18
C ALA A 55 13.62 -2.85 -30.08
N LEU A 56 13.34 -2.17 -31.21
CA LEU A 56 12.94 -0.75 -31.23
C LEU A 56 11.64 -0.50 -30.45
N GLY A 57 10.65 -1.40 -30.60
CA GLY A 57 9.39 -1.33 -29.88
C GLY A 57 9.54 -1.40 -28.36
N PHE A 58 10.42 -2.26 -27.84
CA PHE A 58 10.62 -2.41 -26.40
C PHE A 58 11.64 -1.42 -25.79
N LEU A 59 12.69 -1.03 -26.53
CA LEU A 59 13.72 -0.10 -26.02
C LEU A 59 13.19 1.31 -25.76
N ILE A 60 12.29 1.83 -26.60
CA ILE A 60 11.81 3.21 -26.48
C ILE A 60 10.95 3.41 -25.20
N PRO A 61 9.92 2.58 -24.91
CA PRO A 61 9.18 2.65 -23.66
C PRO A 61 10.04 2.37 -22.43
N ALA A 62 11.01 1.44 -22.52
CA ALA A 62 11.92 1.15 -21.41
C ALA A 62 12.83 2.34 -21.06
N LEU A 63 13.38 3.03 -22.07
CA LEU A 63 14.19 4.23 -21.85
C LEU A 63 13.37 5.36 -21.23
N ILE A 64 12.14 5.57 -21.69
CA ILE A 64 11.20 6.56 -21.12
C ILE A 64 10.91 6.23 -19.65
N ALA A 65 10.58 4.97 -19.34
CA ALA A 65 10.30 4.52 -17.97
C ALA A 65 11.49 4.71 -17.03
N ILE A 66 12.72 4.39 -17.47
CA ILE A 66 13.94 4.58 -16.67
C ILE A 66 14.17 6.07 -16.37
N LEU A 67 13.99 6.95 -17.37
CA LEU A 67 14.16 8.39 -17.19
C LEU A 67 13.14 8.97 -16.20
N THR A 68 11.87 8.57 -16.29
CA THR A 68 10.81 9.06 -15.39
C THR A 68 10.91 8.51 -13.97
N LEU A 69 11.28 7.23 -13.81
CA LEU A 69 11.46 6.62 -12.49
C LEU A 69 12.63 7.27 -11.74
N ASN A 70 13.75 7.51 -12.42
CA ASN A 70 14.91 8.15 -11.81
C ASN A 70 14.62 9.62 -11.42
N SER A 71 13.91 10.39 -12.24
CA SER A 71 13.56 11.77 -11.89
C SER A 71 12.63 11.85 -10.68
N VAL A 72 11.61 10.98 -10.62
CA VAL A 72 10.66 10.92 -9.49
C VAL A 72 11.37 10.49 -8.19
N SER A 73 12.24 9.49 -8.25
CA SER A 73 13.00 9.01 -7.10
C SER A 73 13.95 10.08 -6.55
N MET A 74 14.71 10.76 -7.42
CA MET A 74 15.62 11.84 -7.00
C MET A 74 14.88 13.03 -6.39
N GLN A 75 13.77 13.46 -6.99
CA GLN A 75 12.95 14.56 -6.42
C GLN A 75 12.37 14.16 -5.05
N SER A 76 11.82 12.95 -4.92
CA SER A 76 11.26 12.49 -3.64
C SER A 76 12.32 12.41 -2.53
N GLN A 77 13.54 11.97 -2.84
CA GLN A 77 14.61 11.86 -1.86
C GLN A 77 15.15 13.24 -1.44
N GLN A 78 15.28 14.17 -2.39
CA GLN A 78 15.69 15.55 -2.11
C GLN A 78 14.65 16.27 -1.23
N ARG A 79 13.37 16.16 -1.57
CA ARG A 79 12.23 16.71 -0.80
C ARG A 79 12.22 16.21 0.65
N LEU A 80 12.31 14.90 0.87
CA LEU A 80 12.34 14.32 2.21
C LEU A 80 13.55 14.82 3.03
N SER A 81 14.71 15.00 2.40
CA SER A 81 15.90 15.57 3.04
C SER A 81 15.70 17.04 3.44
N GLN A 82 14.98 17.83 2.63
CA GLN A 82 14.70 19.24 2.92
C GLN A 82 13.67 19.39 4.04
N GLU A 83 12.58 18.61 4.02
CA GLU A 83 11.60 18.55 5.10
C GLU A 83 12.25 18.16 6.43
N ALA A 84 13.06 17.09 6.45
CA ALA A 84 13.77 16.65 7.65
C ALA A 84 14.70 17.74 8.21
N THR A 85 15.44 18.42 7.33
CA THR A 85 16.34 19.53 7.73
C THR A 85 15.54 20.71 8.30
N PHE A 86 14.39 21.06 7.72
CA PHE A 86 13.53 22.11 8.26
C PHE A 86 12.95 21.74 9.62
N TYR A 87 12.42 20.52 9.80
CA TYR A 87 11.90 20.09 11.10
C TYR A 87 12.98 20.05 12.19
N GLN A 88 14.21 19.65 11.85
CA GLN A 88 15.36 19.71 12.76
C GLN A 88 15.68 21.15 13.17
N HIS A 89 15.75 22.08 12.21
CA HIS A 89 15.94 23.50 12.53
C HIS A 89 14.78 24.05 13.35
N LEU A 90 13.52 23.81 12.95
CA LEU A 90 12.33 24.27 13.65
C LEU A 90 12.29 23.81 15.12
N LEU A 91 12.66 22.55 15.39
CA LEU A 91 12.75 22.00 16.74
C LEU A 91 13.87 22.67 17.56
N ALA A 92 15.04 22.90 16.95
CA ALA A 92 16.14 23.62 17.60
C ALA A 92 15.78 25.09 17.91
N THR A 93 15.10 25.76 16.98
CA THR A 93 14.55 27.11 17.12
C THR A 93 13.52 27.17 18.24
N TYR A 94 12.54 26.25 18.26
CA TYR A 94 11.52 26.17 19.30
C TYR A 94 12.13 25.94 20.68
N THR A 95 13.07 24.99 20.80
CA THR A 95 13.82 24.71 22.03
C THR A 95 14.61 25.94 22.51
N SER A 96 15.19 26.71 21.59
CA SER A 96 15.95 27.93 21.91
C SER A 96 15.03 29.05 22.40
N LEU A 97 13.84 29.22 21.80
CA LEU A 97 12.85 30.21 22.22
C LEU A 97 12.23 29.88 23.58
N THR A 98 11.91 28.61 23.85
CA THR A 98 11.39 28.18 25.16
C THR A 98 12.44 28.34 26.25
N THR A 99 13.70 27.95 25.98
CA THR A 99 14.82 28.18 26.91
C THR A 99 15.02 29.68 27.20
N ALA A 100 14.88 30.54 26.18
CA ALA A 100 14.93 31.98 26.37
C ALA A 100 13.77 32.49 27.25
N SER A 101 12.56 31.93 27.11
CA SER A 101 11.41 32.27 27.98
C SER A 101 11.72 31.96 29.45
N ASP A 102 12.24 30.76 29.73
CA ASP A 102 12.63 30.36 31.09
C ASP A 102 13.74 31.26 31.65
N ASP A 103 14.77 31.58 30.85
CA ASP A 103 15.85 32.49 31.25
C ASP A 103 15.33 33.91 31.57
N LEU A 104 14.33 34.40 30.82
CA LEU A 104 13.69 35.70 31.04
C LEU A 104 12.92 35.75 32.35
N GLU A 105 12.07 34.75 32.62
CA GLU A 105 11.31 34.63 33.86
C GLU A 105 12.22 34.50 35.08
N ASN A 106 13.24 33.64 35.01
CA ASN A 106 14.23 33.47 36.07
C ASN A 106 15.01 34.77 36.34
N MET A 107 15.44 35.48 35.30
CA MET A 107 16.14 36.76 35.40
C MET A 107 15.27 37.86 36.03
N HIS A 108 13.98 37.93 35.67
CA HIS A 108 13.04 38.87 36.28
C HIS A 108 12.75 38.53 37.73
N THR A 109 12.59 37.25 38.05
CA THR A 109 12.42 36.77 39.43
C THR A 109 13.63 37.14 40.29
N HIS A 110 14.87 36.92 39.81
CA HIS A 110 16.08 37.36 40.50
C HIS A 110 16.18 38.89 40.66
N LEU A 111 15.70 39.68 39.68
CA LEU A 111 15.61 41.14 39.80
C LEU A 111 14.69 41.54 40.97
N LEU A 112 13.49 40.96 41.04
CA LEU A 112 12.52 41.24 42.11
C LEU A 112 13.02 40.81 43.49
N GLN A 113 13.65 39.63 43.59
CA GLN A 113 14.31 39.17 44.83
C GLN A 113 15.45 40.10 45.26
N THR A 114 16.25 40.60 44.31
CA THR A 114 17.34 41.54 44.56
C THR A 114 16.81 42.90 45.06
N VAL A 115 15.71 43.39 44.48
CA VAL A 115 14.99 44.59 44.95
C VAL A 115 14.46 44.39 46.37
N ALA A 116 13.85 43.23 46.65
CA ALA A 116 13.32 42.91 47.98
C ALA A 116 14.43 42.80 49.04
N TYR A 117 15.59 42.22 48.70
CA TYR A 117 16.76 42.19 49.57
C TYR A 117 17.34 43.60 49.80
N ALA A 118 17.43 44.43 48.75
CA ALA A 118 17.91 45.82 48.85
C ALA A 118 17.02 46.73 49.72
N ALA A 119 15.76 46.36 49.95
CA ALA A 119 14.85 47.07 50.84
C ALA A 119 15.03 46.71 52.33
N GLN A 120 15.83 45.68 52.66
CA GLN A 120 16.04 45.25 54.05
C GLN A 120 17.01 46.19 54.79
N PRO A 121 16.79 46.49 56.09
CA PRO A 121 17.65 47.44 56.83
C PRO A 121 19.12 47.02 57.02
N HIS A 122 19.46 45.77 56.68
CA HIS A 122 20.79 45.17 56.89
C HIS A 122 21.40 44.67 55.56
N ALA A 123 20.91 45.13 54.40
CA ALA A 123 21.39 44.69 53.09
C ALA A 123 22.88 45.00 52.89
N LEU A 124 23.69 43.97 52.58
CA LEU A 124 25.12 44.12 52.38
C LEU A 124 25.44 44.49 50.93
N SER A 125 26.21 45.58 50.75
CA SER A 125 26.64 46.07 49.43
C SER A 125 27.38 45.01 48.59
N ILE A 126 28.17 44.14 49.23
CA ILE A 126 28.87 43.02 48.58
C ILE A 126 27.88 42.04 47.95
N VAL A 127 26.86 41.60 48.71
CA VAL A 127 25.83 40.65 48.25
C VAL A 127 24.99 41.26 47.13
N LEU A 128 24.68 42.56 47.19
CA LEU A 128 24.03 43.28 46.09
C LEU A 128 24.91 43.33 44.83
N GLY A 129 26.23 43.45 44.96
CA GLY A 129 27.17 43.38 43.84
C GLY A 129 27.20 42.01 43.16
N ASP A 130 27.16 40.92 43.95
CA ASP A 130 27.07 39.56 43.41
C ASP A 130 25.74 39.30 42.69
N TYR A 131 24.61 39.75 43.26
CA TYR A 131 23.31 39.66 42.59
C TYR A 131 23.27 40.47 41.28
N GLN A 132 23.80 41.69 41.26
CA GLN A 132 23.94 42.47 40.03
C GLN A 132 24.78 41.75 38.96
N LYS A 133 25.88 41.11 39.37
CA LYS A 133 26.75 40.35 38.46
C LYS A 133 26.01 39.15 37.86
N ASN A 134 25.25 38.42 38.68
CA ASN A 134 24.47 37.26 38.24
C ASN A 134 23.35 37.67 37.27
N ILE A 135 22.60 38.74 37.58
CA ILE A 135 21.53 39.25 36.71
C ILE A 135 22.09 39.69 35.34
N ARG A 136 23.25 40.38 35.31
CA ARG A 136 23.91 40.74 34.04
C ARG A 136 24.44 39.52 33.28
N ALA A 137 24.85 38.45 33.95
CA ALA A 137 25.24 37.19 33.31
C ALA A 137 24.03 36.51 32.66
N SER A 138 22.89 36.40 33.35
CA SER A 138 21.62 35.91 32.78
C SER A 138 21.17 36.75 31.57
N ALA A 139 21.28 38.08 31.65
CA ALA A 139 20.99 38.94 30.51
C ALA A 139 21.92 38.67 29.30
N SER A 140 23.19 38.35 29.54
CA SER A 140 24.12 37.94 28.48
C SER A 140 23.77 36.58 27.88
N HIS A 141 23.26 35.63 28.67
CA HIS A 141 22.83 34.31 28.18
C HIS A 141 21.57 34.43 27.31
N TYR A 142 20.53 35.11 27.80
CA TYR A 142 19.32 35.37 27.01
C TYR A 142 19.65 36.10 25.70
N ASN A 143 20.54 37.10 25.75
CA ASN A 143 20.94 37.83 24.55
C ASN A 143 21.72 36.95 23.55
N ALA A 144 22.46 35.94 24.02
CA ALA A 144 23.09 34.94 23.16
C ALA A 144 22.04 34.02 22.52
N ALA A 145 21.10 33.47 23.30
CA ALA A 145 20.03 32.61 22.81
C ALA A 145 19.15 33.33 21.76
N LEU A 146 18.74 34.57 22.04
CA LEU A 146 17.99 35.40 21.08
C LEU A 146 18.84 35.72 19.84
N SER A 147 20.15 35.96 19.98
CA SER A 147 21.03 36.17 18.81
C SER A 147 21.22 34.91 17.97
N THR A 148 21.22 33.71 18.57
CA THR A 148 21.27 32.44 17.83
C THR A 148 19.98 32.24 17.03
N TYR A 149 18.82 32.48 17.65
CA TYR A 149 17.52 32.50 16.96
C TYR A 149 17.53 33.47 15.75
N LEU A 150 17.99 34.70 15.95
CA LEU A 150 18.03 35.75 14.90
C LEU A 150 19.05 35.50 13.77
N GLN A 151 19.97 34.56 13.96
CA GLN A 151 20.89 34.07 12.92
C GLN A 151 20.34 32.82 12.20
N GLN A 152 19.26 32.25 12.72
CA GLN A 152 18.58 31.06 12.22
C GLN A 152 17.20 31.44 11.68
N ASP A 153 17.15 32.37 10.73
CA ASP A 153 15.91 32.65 10.00
C ASP A 153 15.52 31.41 9.16
N LEU A 154 14.61 30.62 9.72
CA LEU A 154 14.13 29.35 9.18
C LEU A 154 13.65 29.43 7.73
N ILE A 155 13.24 30.61 7.26
CA ILE A 155 12.68 30.81 5.94
C ILE A 155 13.71 31.43 4.99
N GLU A 156 14.45 32.47 5.40
CA GLU A 156 15.49 33.06 4.54
C GLU A 156 16.68 32.12 4.28
N LEU A 157 16.92 31.13 5.15
CA LEU A 157 18.03 30.17 5.00
C LEU A 157 17.88 29.18 3.83
N ASP A 158 16.67 28.91 3.34
CA ASP A 158 16.45 28.03 2.17
C ASP A 158 15.50 28.67 1.14
N PRO A 159 16.03 29.22 0.03
CA PRO A 159 15.23 29.79 -1.05
C PRO A 159 14.21 28.83 -1.69
N SER A 160 14.37 27.51 -1.54
CA SER A 160 13.38 26.54 -2.02
C SER A 160 12.16 26.46 -1.10
N LEU A 161 12.33 26.61 0.21
CA LEU A 161 11.21 26.68 1.16
C LEU A 161 10.39 27.95 0.98
N VAL A 162 11.04 29.10 0.72
CA VAL A 162 10.36 30.34 0.31
C VAL A 162 9.43 30.09 -0.88
N SER A 163 9.90 29.36 -1.89
CA SER A 163 9.09 29.05 -3.07
C SER A 163 7.92 28.11 -2.75
N LEU A 164 8.11 27.10 -1.89
CA LEU A 164 7.09 26.15 -1.47
C LEU A 164 5.99 26.81 -0.61
N PHE A 165 6.36 27.64 0.37
CA PHE A 165 5.41 28.43 1.16
C PHE A 165 4.62 29.40 0.26
N THR A 166 5.28 30.03 -0.71
CA THR A 166 4.61 30.92 -1.67
C THR A 166 3.61 30.16 -2.55
N GLU A 167 3.97 28.97 -3.07
CA GLU A 167 3.05 28.14 -3.87
C GLU A 167 1.87 27.59 -3.06
N ALA A 168 2.03 27.41 -1.75
CA ALA A 168 0.99 26.97 -0.82
C ALA A 168 0.06 28.09 -0.34
N GLY A 169 0.41 29.36 -0.60
CA GLY A 169 -0.35 30.53 -0.12
C GLY A 169 0.06 31.04 1.27
N HIS A 170 1.16 30.54 1.83
CA HIS A 170 1.72 30.94 3.14
C HIS A 170 2.84 31.99 3.01
N ALA A 171 2.82 32.80 1.94
CA ALA A 171 3.85 33.82 1.68
C ALA A 171 3.91 34.92 2.76
N ASP A 172 2.77 35.22 3.38
CA ASP A 172 2.68 36.28 4.40
C ASP A 172 3.45 35.91 5.69
N GLN A 173 3.59 34.61 6.00
CA GLN A 173 4.32 34.12 7.17
C GLN A 173 5.81 34.50 7.14
N ILE A 174 6.37 34.72 5.95
CA ILE A 174 7.76 35.17 5.77
C ILE A 174 7.94 36.58 6.34
N GLU A 175 6.98 37.48 6.08
CA GLU A 175 6.99 38.85 6.61
C GLU A 175 6.63 38.86 8.10
N GLU A 176 5.67 38.03 8.53
CA GLU A 176 5.30 37.86 9.94
C GLU A 176 6.48 37.42 10.83
N GLN A 177 7.29 36.45 10.38
CA GLN A 177 8.48 36.01 11.12
C GLN A 177 9.42 37.19 11.41
N GLN A 178 9.67 38.05 10.41
CA GLN A 178 10.54 39.21 10.56
C GLN A 178 9.94 40.27 11.46
N ILE A 179 8.62 40.50 11.39
CA ILE A 179 7.88 41.43 12.25
C ILE A 179 7.99 40.99 13.72
N TYR A 180 7.66 39.74 14.04
CA TYR A 180 7.68 39.24 15.42
C TYR A 180 9.11 39.16 15.99
N SER A 181 10.08 38.71 15.18
CA SER A 181 11.51 38.69 15.57
C SER A 181 12.02 40.08 15.95
N LYS A 182 11.59 41.11 15.20
CA LYS A 182 11.92 42.52 15.47
C LYS A 182 11.18 43.07 16.69
N GLY A 183 9.94 42.65 16.92
CA GLY A 183 9.15 42.93 18.13
C GLY A 183 9.90 42.50 19.40
N VAL A 184 10.29 41.22 19.47
CA VAL A 184 11.06 40.67 20.60
C VAL A 184 12.38 41.43 20.81
N GLN A 185 13.13 41.74 19.75
CA GLN A 185 14.36 42.56 19.87
C GLN A 185 14.11 43.94 20.48
N MET A 186 13.02 44.61 20.09
CA MET A 186 12.71 45.96 20.54
C MET A 186 12.26 45.96 22.00
N ALA A 187 11.38 45.03 22.37
CA ALA A 187 10.96 44.84 23.76
C ALA A 187 12.16 44.47 24.66
N TRP A 188 13.02 43.54 24.21
CA TRP A 188 14.19 43.08 24.98
C TRP A 188 15.17 44.23 25.29
N LYS A 189 15.46 45.08 24.29
CA LYS A 189 16.29 46.28 24.47
C LYS A 189 15.68 47.25 25.49
N ALA A 190 14.36 47.45 25.45
CA ALA A 190 13.66 48.28 26.43
C ALA A 190 13.78 47.68 27.84
N TYR A 191 13.56 46.38 28.00
CA TYR A 191 13.65 45.69 29.29
C TYR A 191 15.05 45.74 29.91
N ILE A 192 16.13 45.43 29.16
CA ILE A 192 17.51 45.60 29.66
C ILE A 192 17.73 47.02 30.19
N MET A 193 17.30 48.05 29.45
CA MET A 193 17.51 49.44 29.86
C MET A 193 16.78 49.79 31.16
N LYS A 194 15.57 49.24 31.38
CA LYS A 194 14.83 49.42 32.65
C LYS A 194 15.45 48.60 33.78
N GLN A 195 15.85 47.35 33.53
CA GLN A 195 16.54 46.48 34.48
C GLN A 195 17.82 47.14 35.00
N GLU A 196 18.72 47.57 34.13
CA GLU A 196 19.99 48.19 34.53
C GLU A 196 19.75 49.50 35.30
N HIS A 197 18.71 50.27 34.96
CA HIS A 197 18.30 51.44 35.74
C HIS A 197 17.84 51.07 37.16
N VAL A 198 17.06 49.99 37.34
CA VAL A 198 16.71 49.43 38.66
C VAL A 198 17.97 49.01 39.42
N LEU A 199 18.89 48.27 38.77
CA LEU A 199 20.15 47.83 39.38
C LEU A 199 21.00 49.01 39.87
N ILE A 200 21.08 50.11 39.12
CA ILE A 200 21.80 51.34 39.51
C ILE A 200 21.11 52.07 40.68
N LEU A 201 19.78 51.99 40.79
CA LEU A 201 19.02 52.67 41.85
C LEU A 201 19.04 51.91 43.19
N ILE A 202 19.05 50.58 43.18
CA ILE A 202 19.06 49.80 44.43
C ILE A 202 20.34 50.03 45.26
N THR A 203 21.51 50.22 44.63
CA THR A 203 22.79 50.47 45.32
C THR A 203 23.01 51.92 45.77
N LYS A 204 22.15 52.86 45.36
CA LYS A 204 22.21 54.26 45.78
C LYS A 204 21.29 54.52 46.99
N ASN A 205 21.79 55.24 47.99
CA ASN A 205 20.92 55.88 48.98
C ASN A 205 20.15 57.01 48.29
N GLY A 206 18.83 56.92 48.25
CA GLY A 206 17.96 57.81 47.49
C GLY A 206 16.47 57.51 47.71
N ASN A 207 15.60 58.36 47.18
CA ASN A 207 14.15 58.33 47.43
C ASN A 207 13.50 56.98 47.04
N THR A 208 12.79 56.38 48.00
CA THR A 208 12.00 55.15 47.85
C THR A 208 11.00 55.21 46.69
N ASP A 209 10.33 56.35 46.48
CA ASP A 209 9.32 56.50 45.41
C ASP A 209 9.93 56.30 44.02
N ILE A 210 11.17 56.79 43.82
CA ILE A 210 11.91 56.64 42.57
C ILE A 210 12.28 55.16 42.34
N LYS A 211 12.60 54.41 43.40
CA LYS A 211 12.88 52.97 43.30
C LYS A 211 11.62 52.18 42.94
N ILE A 212 10.49 52.46 43.59
CA ILE A 212 9.20 51.82 43.30
C ILE A 212 8.78 52.09 41.84
N PHE A 213 8.88 53.34 41.39
CA PHE A 213 8.54 53.73 40.01
C PHE A 213 9.44 53.06 38.96
N ALA A 214 10.74 52.95 39.22
CA ALA A 214 11.67 52.25 38.32
C ALA A 214 11.38 50.75 38.21
N VAL A 215 11.00 50.10 39.32
CA VAL A 215 10.59 48.69 39.33
C VAL A 215 9.28 48.49 38.56
N ALA A 216 8.29 49.38 38.73
CA ALA A 216 7.04 49.33 37.96
C ALA A 216 7.30 49.39 36.43
N GLN A 217 8.20 50.28 35.98
CA GLN A 217 8.59 50.34 34.57
C GLN A 217 9.37 49.11 34.08
N ALA A 218 10.12 48.44 34.95
CA ALA A 218 10.81 47.20 34.60
C ALA A 218 9.83 46.02 34.48
N ASN A 219 8.78 45.98 35.30
CA ASN A 219 7.72 44.98 35.21
C ASN A 219 6.88 45.16 33.93
N GLU A 220 6.51 46.41 33.60
CA GLU A 220 5.81 46.74 32.35
C GLU A 220 6.63 46.27 31.13
N ALA A 221 7.91 46.64 31.07
CA ALA A 221 8.81 46.22 30.00
C ALA A 221 9.08 44.71 29.96
N PHE A 222 9.04 44.00 31.11
CA PHE A 222 9.11 42.54 31.15
C PHE A 222 7.88 41.90 30.51
N THR A 223 6.67 42.36 30.87
CA THR A 223 5.40 41.88 30.28
C THR A 223 5.36 42.10 28.76
N ASP A 224 5.94 43.19 28.27
CA ASP A 224 6.10 43.42 26.83
C ASP A 224 7.01 42.37 26.16
N VAL A 225 8.15 42.01 26.77
CA VAL A 225 9.02 40.96 26.21
C VAL A 225 8.33 39.60 26.22
N GLU A 226 7.67 39.24 27.34
CA GLU A 226 6.97 37.95 27.47
C GLU A 226 5.88 37.81 26.39
N ARG A 227 5.11 38.88 26.15
CA ARG A 227 4.05 38.94 25.12
C ARG A 227 4.59 38.76 23.71
N GLU A 228 5.64 39.51 23.34
CA GLU A 228 6.25 39.40 22.02
C GLU A 228 6.89 38.01 21.82
N LEU A 229 7.57 37.49 22.84
CA LEU A 229 8.22 36.16 22.79
C LEU A 229 7.19 35.03 22.68
N ARG A 230 6.09 35.10 23.44
CA ARG A 230 4.96 34.15 23.34
C ARG A 230 4.31 34.19 21.96
N THR A 231 4.18 35.37 21.36
CA THR A 231 3.69 35.53 19.98
C THR A 231 4.61 34.83 18.99
N LEU A 232 5.93 35.03 19.12
CA LEU A 232 6.95 34.40 18.27
C LEU A 232 7.02 32.87 18.42
N ILE A 233 6.88 32.35 19.65
CA ILE A 233 6.80 30.90 19.92
C ILE A 233 5.55 30.30 19.26
N THR A 234 4.40 30.98 19.39
CA THR A 234 3.13 30.54 18.79
C THR A 234 3.21 30.53 17.26
N PHE A 235 3.77 31.59 16.67
CA PHE A 235 4.04 31.67 15.24
C PHE A 235 4.96 30.54 14.77
N SER A 236 6.07 30.31 15.47
CA SER A 236 7.01 29.21 15.13
C SER A 236 6.29 27.85 15.15
N GLY A 237 5.40 27.60 16.12
CA GLY A 237 4.57 26.39 16.14
C GLY A 237 3.65 26.24 14.91
N SER A 238 3.23 27.34 14.28
CA SER A 238 2.39 27.33 13.07
C SER A 238 3.14 27.06 11.76
N LEU A 239 4.47 27.11 11.75
CA LEU A 239 5.27 26.80 10.56
C LEU A 239 5.25 25.31 10.19
N ALA A 240 5.10 24.41 11.17
CA ALA A 240 5.02 22.97 10.92
C ALA A 240 3.81 22.55 10.05
N PRO A 241 2.55 22.93 10.38
CA PRO A 241 1.41 22.63 9.50
C PRO A 241 1.50 23.36 8.16
N SER A 242 2.08 24.55 8.10
CA SER A 242 2.27 25.30 6.85
C SER A 242 3.27 24.60 5.90
N LEU A 243 4.38 24.07 6.43
CA LEU A 243 5.27 23.19 5.66
C LEU A 243 4.53 21.92 5.22
N SER A 244 3.76 21.28 6.10
CA SER A 244 3.02 20.06 5.75
C SER A 244 2.00 20.29 4.62
N ASP A 245 1.34 21.45 4.58
CA ASP A 245 0.43 21.81 3.49
C ASP A 245 1.20 22.07 2.19
N ALA A 246 2.28 22.87 2.24
CA ALA A 246 3.16 23.10 1.09
C ALA A 246 3.74 21.81 0.51
N SER A 247 4.17 20.89 1.38
CA SER A 247 4.70 19.59 0.99
C SER A 247 3.64 18.72 0.31
N SER A 248 2.36 18.87 0.67
CA SER A 248 1.23 18.17 0.03
C SER A 248 0.92 18.68 -1.38
N VAL A 249 1.21 19.96 -1.67
CA VAL A 249 1.11 20.52 -3.03
C VAL A 249 2.15 19.85 -3.94
N GLU A 250 3.37 19.67 -3.44
CA GLU A 250 4.43 18.99 -4.18
C GLU A 250 4.15 17.49 -4.40
N VAL A 251 3.62 16.77 -3.41
CA VAL A 251 3.16 15.37 -3.57
C VAL A 251 2.09 15.28 -4.66
N ARG A 252 1.12 16.19 -4.68
CA ARG A 252 0.09 16.24 -5.75
C ARG A 252 0.72 16.44 -7.13
N LYS A 253 1.72 17.32 -7.27
CA LYS A 253 2.49 17.49 -8.52
C LYS A 253 3.24 16.20 -8.92
N LEU A 254 3.91 15.54 -7.97
CA LEU A 254 4.68 14.31 -8.21
C LEU A 254 3.78 13.13 -8.61
N VAL A 255 2.61 12.99 -7.98
CA VAL A 255 1.58 12.01 -8.35
C VAL A 255 1.06 12.26 -9.76
N ILE A 256 0.78 13.51 -10.13
CA ILE A 256 0.37 13.86 -11.51
C ILE A 256 1.45 13.49 -12.53
N ILE A 257 2.72 13.81 -12.25
CA ILE A 257 3.86 13.45 -13.12
C ILE A 257 3.97 11.92 -13.26
N THR A 258 3.79 11.18 -12.16
CA THR A 258 3.85 9.71 -12.14
C THR A 258 2.69 9.08 -12.94
N ILE A 259 1.47 9.62 -12.81
CA ILE A 259 0.31 9.20 -13.60
C ILE A 259 0.53 9.48 -15.09
N LEU A 260 1.04 10.66 -15.44
CA LEU A 260 1.36 11.00 -16.84
C LEU A 260 2.46 10.09 -17.42
N ALA A 261 3.48 9.73 -16.63
CA ALA A 261 4.50 8.76 -17.02
C ALA A 261 3.91 7.36 -17.23
N ALA A 262 3.06 6.88 -16.33
CA ALA A 262 2.37 5.60 -16.45
C ALA A 262 1.46 5.53 -17.68
N LEU A 263 0.70 6.60 -17.96
CA LEU A 263 -0.10 6.74 -19.18
C LEU A 263 0.78 6.74 -20.44
N GLY A 264 1.95 7.40 -20.40
CA GLY A 264 2.93 7.36 -21.49
C GLY A 264 3.47 5.96 -21.76
N ILE A 265 3.75 5.18 -20.71
CA ILE A 265 4.18 3.78 -20.81
C ILE A 265 3.06 2.92 -21.40
N LEU A 266 1.82 3.04 -20.90
CA LEU A 266 0.65 2.32 -21.43
C LEU A 266 0.39 2.64 -22.90
N PHE A 267 0.50 3.90 -23.30
CA PHE A 267 0.40 4.32 -24.69
C PHE A 267 1.53 3.74 -25.56
N GLY A 268 2.76 3.69 -25.02
CA GLY A 268 3.89 3.00 -25.65
C GLY A 268 3.64 1.51 -25.87
N ILE A 269 3.14 0.80 -24.85
CA ILE A 269 2.74 -0.62 -24.95
C ILE A 269 1.63 -0.79 -26.00
N GLY A 270 0.65 0.12 -26.05
CA GLY A 270 -0.40 0.14 -27.07
C GLY A 270 0.13 0.29 -28.49
N ILE A 271 1.11 1.18 -28.71
CA ILE A 271 1.81 1.34 -30.00
C ILE A 271 2.57 0.05 -30.37
N VAL A 272 3.25 -0.59 -29.41
CA VAL A 272 3.96 -1.86 -29.64
C VAL A 272 2.98 -2.97 -30.01
N GLY A 273 1.87 -3.11 -29.29
CA GLY A 273 0.81 -4.07 -29.59
C GLY A 273 0.19 -3.84 -30.97
N TRP A 274 -0.11 -2.59 -31.32
CA TRP A 274 -0.60 -2.21 -32.65
C TRP A 274 0.42 -2.51 -33.76
N LEU A 275 1.71 -2.23 -33.51
CA LEU A 275 2.79 -2.52 -34.45
C LEU A 275 2.97 -4.03 -34.69
N ILE A 276 2.96 -4.83 -33.63
CA ILE A 276 3.02 -6.30 -33.72
C ILE A 276 1.79 -6.85 -34.44
N SER A 277 0.60 -6.36 -34.10
CA SER A 277 -0.65 -6.78 -34.72
C SER A 277 -0.66 -6.52 -36.24
N SER A 278 -0.35 -5.28 -36.65
CA SER A 278 -0.39 -4.84 -38.04
C SER A 278 0.76 -5.36 -38.91
N THR A 279 1.98 -5.51 -38.37
CA THR A 279 3.15 -5.92 -39.16
C THR A 279 3.45 -7.42 -39.11
N LEU A 280 2.94 -8.16 -38.12
CA LEU A 280 3.22 -9.58 -37.92
C LEU A 280 1.94 -10.42 -37.85
N VAL A 281 1.07 -10.18 -36.86
CA VAL A 281 -0.09 -11.07 -36.58
C VAL A 281 -1.06 -11.13 -37.76
N GLN A 282 -1.42 -9.99 -38.35
CA GLN A 282 -2.32 -9.95 -39.51
C GLN A 282 -1.75 -10.69 -40.73
N ARG A 283 -0.43 -10.66 -40.92
CA ARG A 283 0.27 -11.30 -42.04
C ARG A 283 0.40 -12.81 -41.82
N LEU A 284 0.62 -13.25 -40.57
CA LEU A 284 0.55 -14.66 -40.17
C LEU A 284 -0.87 -15.23 -40.29
N TRP A 285 -1.91 -14.42 -40.02
CA TRP A 285 -3.30 -14.81 -40.28
C TRP A 285 -3.58 -15.00 -41.78
N GLN A 286 -3.06 -14.13 -42.65
CA GLN A 286 -3.14 -14.30 -44.11
C GLN A 286 -2.39 -15.56 -44.58
N LEU A 287 -1.21 -15.82 -44.03
CA LEU A 287 -0.44 -17.06 -44.25
C LEU A 287 -1.28 -18.30 -43.91
N ARG A 288 -1.85 -18.33 -42.70
CA ARG A 288 -2.73 -19.41 -42.24
C ARG A 288 -3.96 -19.56 -43.14
N SER A 289 -4.65 -18.47 -43.48
CA SER A 289 -5.89 -18.55 -44.26
C SER A 289 -5.66 -19.06 -45.69
N VAL A 290 -4.55 -18.68 -46.33
CA VAL A 290 -4.21 -19.21 -47.66
C VAL A 290 -3.82 -20.68 -47.58
N VAL A 291 -3.00 -21.08 -46.60
CA VAL A 291 -2.66 -22.50 -46.38
C VAL A 291 -3.92 -23.34 -46.11
N GLN A 292 -4.87 -22.86 -45.31
CA GLN A 292 -6.16 -23.53 -45.10
C GLN A 292 -7.03 -23.55 -46.36
N ALA A 293 -7.05 -22.49 -47.16
CA ALA A 293 -7.77 -22.47 -48.44
C ALA A 293 -7.22 -23.54 -49.41
N ILE A 294 -5.90 -23.65 -49.52
CA ILE A 294 -5.21 -24.67 -50.33
C ILE A 294 -5.52 -26.08 -49.81
N ALA A 295 -5.48 -26.30 -48.49
CA ALA A 295 -5.85 -27.58 -47.88
C ALA A 295 -7.31 -27.97 -48.16
N ASN A 296 -8.20 -26.97 -48.24
CA ASN A 296 -9.61 -27.13 -48.63
C ASN A 296 -9.81 -27.17 -50.17
N GLY A 297 -8.76 -27.37 -50.96
CA GLY A 297 -8.82 -27.52 -52.42
C GLY A 297 -8.88 -26.23 -53.23
N GLN A 298 -8.81 -25.05 -52.60
CA GLN A 298 -8.77 -23.75 -53.30
C GLN A 298 -7.34 -23.42 -53.78
N VAL A 299 -6.87 -24.17 -54.76
CA VAL A 299 -5.52 -24.10 -55.32
C VAL A 299 -5.15 -22.77 -56.00
N ASP A 300 -6.11 -21.89 -56.29
CA ASP A 300 -5.87 -20.54 -56.82
C ASP A 300 -5.50 -19.50 -55.74
N ALA A 301 -5.62 -19.84 -54.44
CA ALA A 301 -5.26 -18.94 -53.36
C ALA A 301 -3.75 -18.61 -53.40
N ARG A 302 -3.39 -17.33 -53.27
CA ARG A 302 -2.01 -16.84 -53.26
C ARG A 302 -1.81 -15.78 -52.17
N LEU A 303 -0.60 -15.73 -51.63
CA LEU A 303 -0.20 -14.77 -50.61
C LEU A 303 0.24 -13.46 -51.24
N LYS A 304 -0.19 -12.35 -50.63
CA LYS A 304 0.24 -11.01 -51.00
C LYS A 304 1.60 -10.71 -50.39
N VAL A 305 2.62 -10.62 -51.23
CA VAL A 305 3.99 -10.31 -50.81
C VAL A 305 4.14 -8.79 -50.69
N GLU A 306 4.51 -8.31 -49.50
CA GLU A 306 4.76 -6.90 -49.21
C GLU A 306 6.02 -6.76 -48.34
N GLY A 307 6.80 -5.68 -48.51
CA GLY A 307 8.05 -5.48 -47.75
C GLY A 307 9.21 -6.37 -48.22
N ARG A 308 10.23 -6.49 -47.36
CA ARG A 308 11.46 -7.28 -47.56
C ARG A 308 11.90 -7.91 -46.24
N ASP A 309 10.93 -8.47 -45.52
CA ASP A 309 11.13 -9.09 -44.22
C ASP A 309 10.96 -10.61 -44.27
N GLU A 310 11.24 -11.27 -43.15
CA GLU A 310 11.23 -12.73 -43.03
C GLU A 310 9.86 -13.34 -43.41
N ILE A 311 8.76 -12.60 -43.20
CA ILE A 311 7.40 -13.00 -43.62
C ILE A 311 7.22 -12.87 -45.14
N ALA A 312 7.82 -11.87 -45.79
CA ALA A 312 7.81 -11.74 -47.24
C ALA A 312 8.56 -12.91 -47.91
N ASP A 313 9.70 -13.32 -47.35
CA ASP A 313 10.46 -14.47 -47.84
C ASP A 313 9.69 -15.80 -47.69
N VAL A 314 9.05 -16.03 -46.53
CA VAL A 314 8.14 -17.17 -46.32
C VAL A 314 6.97 -17.12 -47.30
N SER A 315 6.36 -15.95 -47.52
CA SER A 315 5.23 -15.80 -48.45
C SER A 315 5.61 -16.10 -49.90
N ASN A 316 6.81 -15.69 -50.34
CA ASN A 316 7.37 -16.05 -51.64
C ASN A 316 7.57 -17.57 -51.76
N ALA A 317 8.24 -18.19 -50.78
CA ALA A 317 8.50 -19.63 -50.78
C ALA A 317 7.20 -20.46 -50.78
N THR A 318 6.19 -20.05 -50.00
CA THR A 318 4.87 -20.68 -50.01
C THR A 318 4.19 -20.56 -51.37
N ASN A 319 4.16 -19.38 -51.99
CA ASN A 319 3.59 -19.22 -53.34
C ASN A 319 4.27 -20.15 -54.37
N SER A 320 5.61 -20.23 -54.39
CA SER A 320 6.33 -21.14 -55.29
C SER A 320 6.05 -22.62 -55.02
N MET A 321 5.84 -23.02 -53.76
CA MET A 321 5.43 -24.37 -53.40
C MET A 321 4.02 -24.69 -53.92
N VAL A 322 3.10 -23.73 -53.87
CA VAL A 322 1.73 -23.88 -54.41
C VAL A 322 1.75 -23.99 -55.93
N ASP A 323 2.52 -23.17 -56.63
CA ASP A 323 2.66 -23.27 -58.09
C ASP A 323 3.22 -24.66 -58.51
N THR A 324 4.13 -25.22 -57.70
CA THR A 324 4.66 -26.58 -57.91
C THR A 324 3.58 -27.65 -57.67
N LEU A 325 2.80 -27.52 -56.59
CA LEU A 325 1.68 -28.44 -56.28
C LEU A 325 0.60 -28.42 -57.36
N VAL A 326 0.25 -27.24 -57.89
CA VAL A 326 -0.73 -27.11 -58.99
C VAL A 326 -0.23 -27.81 -60.24
N GLY A 327 1.04 -27.59 -60.63
CA GLY A 327 1.63 -28.29 -61.78
C GLY A 327 1.64 -29.82 -61.63
N LEU A 328 1.92 -30.32 -60.42
CA LEU A 328 1.83 -31.76 -60.12
C LEU A 328 0.38 -32.28 -60.16
N LEU A 329 -0.59 -31.51 -59.65
CA LEU A 329 -2.01 -31.88 -59.67
C LEU A 329 -2.58 -31.90 -61.10
N GLU A 330 -2.19 -30.98 -61.98
CA GLU A 330 -2.58 -31.00 -63.39
C GLU A 330 -2.04 -32.23 -64.12
N GLU A 331 -0.78 -32.60 -63.88
CA GLU A 331 -0.17 -33.81 -64.43
C GLU A 331 -0.80 -35.08 -63.84
N THR A 332 -1.12 -35.11 -62.54
CA THR A 332 -1.78 -36.25 -61.88
C THR A 332 -3.23 -36.40 -62.35
N ARG A 333 -3.96 -35.30 -62.56
CA ARG A 333 -5.31 -35.29 -63.12
C ARG A 333 -5.34 -35.84 -64.54
N ARG A 334 -4.34 -35.46 -65.35
CA ARG A 334 -4.15 -35.99 -66.71
C ARG A 334 -3.88 -37.50 -66.72
N GLN A 335 -3.23 -38.04 -65.69
CA GLN A 335 -3.05 -39.49 -65.49
C GLN A 335 -4.31 -40.18 -64.92
N HIS A 336 -5.10 -39.49 -64.11
CA HIS A 336 -6.37 -40.00 -63.56
C HIS A 336 -7.48 -40.10 -64.62
N ASP A 337 -7.57 -39.13 -65.54
CA ASP A 337 -8.55 -39.12 -66.63
C ASP A 337 -8.40 -40.33 -67.59
N GLU A 338 -7.25 -41.03 -67.58
CA GLU A 338 -7.05 -42.29 -68.33
C GLU A 338 -7.42 -43.57 -67.54
N LEU A 339 -7.59 -43.52 -66.20
CA LEU A 339 -7.54 -44.72 -65.35
C LEU A 339 -8.79 -45.06 -64.53
N ALA A 340 -9.76 -44.18 -64.32
CA ALA A 340 -10.89 -44.46 -63.42
C ALA A 340 -12.28 -44.06 -63.95
N LYS A 341 -12.92 -44.99 -64.67
CA LYS A 341 -14.35 -45.28 -64.41
C LYS A 341 -14.40 -46.20 -63.17
N GLY A 342 -15.06 -45.77 -62.09
CA GLY A 342 -15.53 -46.71 -61.05
C GLY A 342 -15.41 -46.26 -59.59
N GLU A 343 -16.55 -46.28 -58.91
CA GLU A 343 -16.80 -46.68 -57.52
C GLU A 343 -16.03 -46.15 -56.29
N GLU A 344 -14.79 -45.64 -56.35
CA GLU A 344 -14.06 -45.28 -55.09
C GLU A 344 -14.60 -44.00 -54.41
N LEU A 345 -15.20 -43.07 -55.15
CA LEU A 345 -15.63 -41.76 -54.63
C LEU A 345 -16.72 -41.84 -53.54
N LYS A 346 -17.39 -42.99 -53.40
CA LYS A 346 -18.53 -43.16 -52.48
C LYS A 346 -18.09 -43.45 -51.04
N GLN A 347 -17.00 -44.20 -50.85
CA GLN A 347 -16.49 -44.52 -49.51
C GLN A 347 -15.80 -43.32 -48.83
N LEU A 348 -15.17 -42.43 -49.61
CA LEU A 348 -14.52 -41.23 -49.07
C LEU A 348 -15.51 -40.20 -48.53
N HIS A 349 -16.72 -40.12 -49.09
CA HIS A 349 -17.74 -39.15 -48.67
C HIS A 349 -18.33 -39.50 -47.28
N GLU A 350 -18.55 -40.79 -47.02
CA GLU A 350 -19.07 -41.28 -45.73
C GLU A 350 -18.07 -41.07 -44.58
N ALA A 351 -16.76 -41.19 -44.85
CA ALA A 351 -15.71 -40.88 -43.88
C ALA A 351 -15.63 -39.38 -43.53
N LEU A 352 -15.78 -38.49 -44.52
CA LEU A 352 -15.67 -37.04 -44.34
C LEU A 352 -16.81 -36.45 -43.50
N GLN A 353 -18.04 -37.00 -43.62
CA GLN A 353 -19.17 -36.58 -42.79
C GLN A 353 -18.94 -36.90 -41.31
N HIS A 354 -18.39 -38.08 -41.00
CA HIS A 354 -18.15 -38.52 -39.63
C HIS A 354 -17.08 -37.68 -38.90
N GLU A 355 -16.13 -37.09 -39.63
CA GLU A 355 -15.12 -36.18 -39.08
C GLU A 355 -15.68 -34.75 -38.84
N HIS A 356 -16.58 -34.29 -39.71
CA HIS A 356 -17.23 -32.98 -39.56
C HIS A 356 -18.17 -32.90 -38.34
N GLU A 357 -18.88 -33.99 -38.05
CA GLU A 357 -19.74 -34.09 -36.86
C GLU A 357 -18.90 -34.07 -35.57
N ALA A 358 -17.78 -34.81 -35.53
CA ALA A 358 -16.85 -34.79 -34.39
C ALA A 358 -16.23 -33.40 -34.14
N LEU A 359 -15.94 -32.62 -35.18
CA LEU A 359 -15.41 -31.26 -35.06
C LEU A 359 -16.43 -30.27 -34.48
N ASN A 360 -17.70 -30.38 -34.89
CA ASN A 360 -18.77 -29.56 -34.33
C ASN A 360 -19.08 -29.93 -32.87
N GLU A 361 -19.01 -31.22 -32.53
CA GLU A 361 -19.13 -31.67 -31.14
C GLU A 361 -17.99 -31.14 -30.26
N ALA A 362 -16.75 -31.14 -30.77
CA ALA A 362 -15.59 -30.57 -30.07
C ALA A 362 -15.73 -29.05 -29.84
N ASN A 363 -16.22 -28.30 -30.83
CA ASN A 363 -16.49 -26.87 -30.68
C ASN A 363 -17.62 -26.58 -29.67
N GLY A 364 -18.66 -27.41 -29.63
CA GLY A 364 -19.71 -27.33 -28.60
C GLY A 364 -19.15 -27.53 -27.19
N ARG A 365 -18.32 -28.55 -27.00
CA ARG A 365 -17.63 -28.82 -25.72
C ARG A 365 -16.72 -27.66 -25.30
N LEU A 366 -15.99 -27.03 -26.22
CA LEU A 366 -15.15 -25.85 -25.94
C LEU A 366 -15.98 -24.62 -25.50
N ALA A 367 -17.16 -24.40 -26.07
CA ALA A 367 -18.05 -23.33 -25.66
C ALA A 367 -18.61 -23.56 -24.24
N THR A 368 -18.96 -24.79 -23.90
CA THR A 368 -19.43 -25.18 -22.55
C THR A 368 -18.32 -25.02 -21.50
N LEU A 369 -17.08 -25.44 -21.81
CA LEU A 369 -15.91 -25.27 -20.93
C LEU A 369 -15.53 -23.80 -20.68
N ALA A 370 -16.01 -22.86 -21.52
CA ALA A 370 -15.72 -21.43 -21.36
C ALA A 370 -16.66 -20.72 -20.37
N THR A 371 -17.84 -21.29 -20.09
CA THR A 371 -18.90 -20.67 -19.26
C THR A 371 -19.25 -21.46 -18.00
N ILE A 372 -18.99 -22.76 -17.98
CA ILE A 372 -19.31 -23.67 -16.88
C ILE A 372 -18.02 -24.14 -16.20
N ASP A 373 -18.04 -24.26 -14.87
CA ASP A 373 -17.02 -24.93 -14.07
C ASP A 373 -17.14 -26.45 -14.27
N PRO A 374 -16.10 -27.13 -14.80
CA PRO A 374 -16.19 -28.53 -15.20
C PRO A 374 -16.32 -29.51 -14.02
N LEU A 375 -16.10 -29.04 -12.79
CA LEU A 375 -16.21 -29.85 -11.58
C LEU A 375 -17.63 -29.89 -11.03
N THR A 376 -18.24 -28.72 -10.83
CA THR A 376 -19.57 -28.55 -10.21
C THR A 376 -20.71 -28.50 -11.21
N GLY A 377 -20.44 -28.24 -12.49
CA GLY A 377 -21.48 -28.01 -13.51
C GLY A 377 -22.18 -26.66 -13.39
N LEU A 378 -21.76 -25.80 -12.45
CA LEU A 378 -22.28 -24.44 -12.28
C LEU A 378 -21.55 -23.43 -13.20
N PRO A 379 -22.15 -22.26 -13.48
CA PRO A 379 -21.44 -21.12 -14.07
C PRO A 379 -20.10 -20.84 -13.38
N ASN A 380 -19.04 -20.60 -14.17
CA ASN A 380 -17.71 -20.27 -13.64
C ASN A 380 -17.60 -18.77 -13.29
N HIS A 381 -16.52 -18.39 -12.59
CA HIS A 381 -16.18 -17.00 -12.21
C HIS A 381 -16.48 -15.95 -13.29
N ARG A 382 -16.08 -16.20 -14.55
CA ARG A 382 -16.29 -15.24 -15.64
C ARG A 382 -17.79 -15.01 -15.90
N THR A 383 -18.58 -16.08 -15.92
CA THR A 383 -20.04 -15.98 -16.10
C THR A 383 -20.73 -15.37 -14.87
N VAL A 384 -20.24 -15.62 -13.65
CA VAL A 384 -20.72 -14.92 -12.44
C VAL A 384 -20.57 -13.40 -12.60
N ILE A 385 -19.36 -12.91 -12.92
CA ILE A 385 -19.10 -11.47 -13.04
C ILE A 385 -20.02 -10.83 -14.09
N THR A 386 -20.20 -11.47 -15.25
CA THR A 386 -21.14 -11.00 -16.28
C THR A 386 -22.58 -10.95 -15.77
N ARG A 387 -23.04 -11.98 -15.04
CA ARG A 387 -24.41 -12.02 -14.51
C ARG A 387 -24.67 -10.95 -13.44
N VAL A 388 -23.70 -10.68 -12.57
CA VAL A 388 -23.78 -9.58 -11.58
C VAL A 388 -23.94 -8.23 -12.30
N GLU A 389 -23.13 -7.98 -13.33
CA GLU A 389 -23.19 -6.74 -14.12
C GLU A 389 -24.51 -6.57 -14.90
N GLU A 390 -25.05 -7.66 -15.46
CA GLU A 390 -26.38 -7.69 -16.08
C GLU A 390 -27.50 -7.39 -15.08
N GLU A 391 -27.48 -8.00 -13.89
CA GLU A 391 -28.54 -7.86 -12.89
C GLU A 391 -28.53 -6.48 -12.23
N LEU A 392 -27.35 -5.90 -11.96
CA LEU A 392 -27.21 -4.51 -11.53
C LEU A 392 -27.73 -3.55 -12.59
N SER A 393 -27.37 -3.77 -13.86
CA SER A 393 -27.87 -2.99 -14.99
C SER A 393 -29.40 -3.09 -15.15
N PHE A 394 -29.98 -4.25 -14.84
CA PHE A 394 -31.43 -4.44 -14.82
C PHE A 394 -32.08 -3.70 -13.65
N CYS A 395 -31.56 -3.88 -12.43
CA CYS A 395 -32.05 -3.24 -11.22
C CYS A 395 -32.00 -1.70 -11.30
N GLN A 396 -30.94 -1.13 -11.87
CA GLN A 396 -30.82 0.30 -12.14
C GLN A 396 -31.92 0.82 -13.08
N ARG A 397 -32.24 0.08 -14.15
CA ARG A 397 -33.30 0.45 -15.11
C ARG A 397 -34.71 0.23 -14.57
N ALA A 398 -34.91 -0.81 -13.77
CA ALA A 398 -36.21 -1.23 -13.26
C ALA A 398 -36.57 -0.63 -11.89
N GLN A 399 -35.65 0.12 -11.26
CA GLN A 399 -35.75 0.59 -9.87
C GLN A 399 -36.07 -0.55 -8.88
N LYS A 400 -35.37 -1.67 -9.04
CA LYS A 400 -35.46 -2.85 -8.19
C LYS A 400 -34.21 -3.00 -7.31
N SER A 401 -34.36 -3.72 -6.20
CA SER A 401 -33.22 -4.18 -5.39
C SER A 401 -32.81 -5.59 -5.80
N CYS A 402 -31.55 -5.94 -5.58
CA CYS A 402 -31.03 -7.30 -5.65
C CYS A 402 -30.00 -7.48 -4.54
N ALA A 403 -29.80 -8.73 -4.13
CA ALA A 403 -28.78 -9.07 -3.14
C ALA A 403 -27.68 -9.92 -3.77
N PHE A 404 -26.46 -9.69 -3.33
CA PHE A 404 -25.30 -10.50 -3.66
C PHE A 404 -24.86 -11.23 -2.38
N LEU A 405 -24.78 -12.56 -2.49
CA LEU A 405 -24.40 -13.46 -1.42
C LEU A 405 -23.05 -14.09 -1.80
N PHE A 406 -22.08 -14.02 -0.91
CA PHE A 406 -20.78 -14.64 -1.08
C PHE A 406 -20.62 -15.77 -0.04
N LEU A 407 -20.27 -16.95 -0.52
CA LEU A 407 -20.20 -18.19 0.27
C LEU A 407 -18.83 -18.81 0.12
N ASP A 408 -18.26 -19.24 1.25
CA ASP A 408 -17.07 -20.08 1.31
C ASP A 408 -17.37 -21.35 2.11
N ILE A 409 -16.93 -22.50 1.61
CA ILE A 409 -17.07 -23.77 2.32
C ILE A 409 -16.10 -23.81 3.48
N ASP A 410 -16.65 -23.84 4.69
CA ASP A 410 -15.86 -23.84 5.92
C ASP A 410 -14.90 -25.03 5.94
N HIS A 411 -13.63 -24.75 6.22
CA HIS A 411 -12.57 -25.74 6.43
C HIS A 411 -12.26 -26.66 5.23
N PHE A 412 -12.65 -26.28 4.00
CA PHE A 412 -12.49 -27.11 2.80
C PHE A 412 -11.07 -27.62 2.56
N LYS A 413 -10.03 -26.81 2.83
CA LYS A 413 -8.63 -27.27 2.80
C LYS A 413 -8.39 -28.52 3.66
N ARG A 414 -8.88 -28.55 4.90
CA ARG A 414 -8.65 -29.67 5.82
C ARG A 414 -9.44 -30.92 5.44
N ILE A 415 -10.58 -30.76 4.75
CA ILE A 415 -11.27 -31.86 4.09
C ILE A 415 -10.38 -32.48 3.00
N ASN A 416 -9.78 -31.67 2.13
CA ASN A 416 -8.83 -32.14 1.11
C ASN A 416 -7.61 -32.83 1.73
N ASP A 417 -7.03 -32.24 2.78
CA ASP A 417 -5.84 -32.79 3.47
C ASP A 417 -6.15 -34.12 4.19
N THR A 418 -7.40 -34.35 4.61
CA THR A 418 -7.82 -35.56 5.34
C THR A 418 -8.30 -36.68 4.42
N TRP A 419 -9.15 -36.37 3.44
CA TRP A 419 -9.85 -37.35 2.59
C TRP A 419 -9.38 -37.36 1.13
N GLY A 420 -8.43 -36.50 0.79
CA GLY A 420 -7.87 -36.32 -0.55
C GLY A 420 -8.74 -35.44 -1.45
N HIS A 421 -8.12 -34.88 -2.50
CA HIS A 421 -8.79 -33.98 -3.43
C HIS A 421 -10.06 -34.54 -4.09
N ARG A 422 -10.14 -35.86 -4.27
CA ARG A 422 -11.34 -36.51 -4.83
C ARG A 422 -12.58 -36.39 -3.92
N ALA A 423 -12.38 -36.31 -2.61
CA ALA A 423 -13.47 -36.08 -1.64
C ALA A 423 -13.90 -34.60 -1.62
N GLY A 424 -12.92 -33.68 -1.69
CA GLY A 424 -13.19 -32.25 -1.85
C GLY A 424 -13.95 -31.95 -3.14
N ASP A 425 -13.56 -32.59 -4.25
CA ASP A 425 -14.27 -32.52 -5.53
C ASP A 425 -15.75 -32.92 -5.41
N GLU A 426 -16.07 -33.98 -4.64
CA GLU A 426 -17.45 -34.42 -4.43
C GLU A 426 -18.24 -33.47 -3.54
N ILE A 427 -17.58 -32.88 -2.53
CA ILE A 427 -18.21 -31.87 -1.66
C ILE A 427 -18.51 -30.59 -2.44
N LEU A 428 -17.66 -30.19 -3.38
CA LEU A 428 -17.95 -29.05 -4.27
C LEU A 428 -19.17 -29.32 -5.16
N ARG A 429 -19.33 -30.54 -5.68
CA ARG A 429 -20.55 -30.96 -6.43
C ARG A 429 -21.78 -30.93 -5.54
N GLU A 430 -21.69 -31.50 -4.34
CA GLU A 430 -22.81 -31.62 -3.41
C GLU A 430 -23.25 -30.25 -2.85
N VAL A 431 -22.30 -29.35 -2.55
CA VAL A 431 -22.59 -27.94 -2.24
C VAL A 431 -23.28 -27.27 -3.42
N GLY A 432 -22.71 -27.36 -4.62
CA GLY A 432 -23.30 -26.75 -5.82
C GLY A 432 -24.73 -27.23 -6.07
N ARG A 433 -24.99 -28.53 -5.94
CA ARG A 433 -26.31 -29.14 -6.04
C ARG A 433 -27.28 -28.57 -5.00
N ARG A 434 -26.89 -28.55 -3.71
CA ARG A 434 -27.75 -28.03 -2.62
C ARG A 434 -28.11 -26.56 -2.79
N LEU A 435 -27.18 -25.74 -3.28
CA LEU A 435 -27.45 -24.34 -3.57
C LEU A 435 -28.50 -24.22 -4.69
N VAL A 436 -28.33 -24.94 -5.80
CA VAL A 436 -29.29 -24.96 -6.92
C VAL A 436 -30.67 -25.47 -6.48
N ASP A 437 -30.74 -26.56 -5.72
CA ASP A 437 -32.00 -27.14 -5.22
C ASP A 437 -32.75 -26.22 -4.23
N THR A 438 -32.05 -25.24 -3.65
CA THR A 438 -32.60 -24.31 -2.63
C THR A 438 -32.98 -22.94 -3.22
N LEU A 439 -32.34 -22.53 -4.30
CA LEU A 439 -32.54 -21.23 -4.95
C LEU A 439 -33.75 -21.24 -5.91
N ARG A 440 -34.28 -20.06 -6.23
CA ARG A 440 -35.36 -19.91 -7.21
C ARG A 440 -34.80 -19.95 -8.63
N GLN A 441 -35.65 -20.19 -9.63
CA GLN A 441 -35.26 -20.16 -11.05
C GLN A 441 -34.79 -18.77 -11.53
N GLU A 442 -35.19 -17.71 -10.83
CA GLU A 442 -34.79 -16.31 -11.07
C GLU A 442 -33.47 -15.93 -10.37
N ASP A 443 -33.09 -16.68 -9.35
CA ASP A 443 -31.81 -16.53 -8.66
C ASP A 443 -30.69 -17.20 -9.47
N PHE A 444 -29.46 -16.78 -9.24
CA PHE A 444 -28.29 -17.32 -9.91
C PHE A 444 -27.24 -17.75 -8.90
N VAL A 445 -26.58 -18.88 -9.16
CA VAL A 445 -25.40 -19.34 -8.42
C VAL A 445 -24.32 -19.76 -9.41
N GLY A 446 -23.06 -19.43 -9.08
CA GLY A 446 -21.89 -19.92 -9.80
C GLY A 446 -20.70 -20.11 -8.87
N ARG A 447 -19.75 -20.93 -9.29
CA ARG A 447 -18.50 -21.14 -8.55
C ARG A 447 -17.55 -19.99 -8.86
N TYR A 448 -17.19 -19.23 -7.85
CA TYR A 448 -16.36 -18.03 -7.97
C TYR A 448 -14.87 -18.36 -7.86
N GLY A 449 -14.50 -19.28 -6.96
CA GLY A 449 -13.12 -19.62 -6.66
C GLY A 449 -12.91 -21.09 -6.34
N GLY A 450 -11.86 -21.38 -5.58
CA GLY A 450 -11.49 -22.77 -5.22
C GLY A 450 -12.57 -23.45 -4.38
N GLU A 451 -12.95 -22.82 -3.28
CA GLU A 451 -13.96 -23.27 -2.31
C GLU A 451 -15.14 -22.27 -2.17
N GLU A 452 -15.19 -21.30 -3.09
CA GLU A 452 -16.06 -20.12 -3.03
C GLU A 452 -17.17 -20.14 -4.09
N PHE A 453 -18.37 -19.77 -3.69
CA PHE A 453 -19.57 -19.66 -4.52
C PHE A 453 -20.17 -18.26 -4.39
N ALA A 454 -20.65 -17.74 -5.51
CA ALA A 454 -21.30 -16.44 -5.60
C ALA A 454 -22.75 -16.63 -6.02
N ILE A 455 -23.66 -15.98 -5.31
CA ILE A 455 -25.10 -16.09 -5.48
C ILE A 455 -25.68 -14.69 -5.70
N VAL A 456 -26.56 -14.56 -6.70
CA VAL A 456 -27.31 -13.32 -6.99
C VAL A 456 -28.78 -13.62 -6.77
N LEU A 457 -29.40 -12.93 -5.81
CA LEU A 457 -30.83 -13.01 -5.54
C LEU A 457 -31.53 -11.86 -6.25
N ALA A 458 -32.35 -12.19 -7.25
CA ALA A 458 -33.05 -11.21 -8.07
C ALA A 458 -34.21 -10.60 -7.27
N ASN A 459 -34.50 -9.29 -7.46
CA ASN A 459 -35.67 -8.62 -6.86
C ASN A 459 -35.81 -8.83 -5.32
N THR A 460 -34.70 -8.94 -4.59
CA THR A 460 -34.69 -9.36 -3.19
C THR A 460 -34.17 -8.24 -2.29
N ALA A 461 -34.90 -7.93 -1.20
CA ALA A 461 -34.53 -6.94 -0.19
C ALA A 461 -33.69 -7.57 0.96
N LEU A 462 -33.14 -6.76 1.86
CA LEU A 462 -32.18 -7.23 2.87
C LEU A 462 -32.69 -8.37 3.75
N GLU A 463 -33.89 -8.24 4.31
CA GLU A 463 -34.47 -9.23 5.23
C GLU A 463 -34.71 -10.58 4.52
N GLU A 464 -35.20 -10.54 3.27
CA GLU A 464 -35.40 -11.73 2.44
C GLU A 464 -34.07 -12.37 1.99
N ALA A 465 -33.03 -11.54 1.75
CA ALA A 465 -31.69 -12.00 1.40
C ALA A 465 -31.02 -12.71 2.58
N GLN A 466 -31.12 -12.15 3.79
CA GLN A 466 -30.63 -12.77 5.02
C GLN A 466 -31.35 -14.09 5.29
N GLN A 467 -32.70 -14.12 5.25
CA GLN A 467 -33.46 -15.37 5.42
C GLN A 467 -33.10 -16.43 4.37
N THR A 468 -32.79 -16.02 3.14
CA THR A 468 -32.33 -16.93 2.09
C THR A 468 -30.92 -17.46 2.38
N ALA A 469 -29.99 -16.62 2.83
CA ALA A 469 -28.66 -17.04 3.26
C ALA A 469 -28.72 -18.00 4.47
N GLU A 470 -29.57 -17.72 5.47
CA GLU A 470 -29.76 -18.57 6.65
C GLU A 470 -30.33 -19.94 6.26
N ARG A 471 -31.28 -19.96 5.32
CA ARG A 471 -31.84 -21.19 4.75
C ARG A 471 -30.80 -22.00 3.98
N LEU A 472 -29.94 -21.34 3.18
CA LEU A 472 -28.84 -21.99 2.46
C LEU A 472 -27.82 -22.58 3.44
N CYS A 473 -27.39 -21.81 4.45
CA CYS A 473 -26.49 -22.24 5.52
C CYS A 473 -27.06 -23.47 6.25
N GLY A 474 -28.34 -23.43 6.63
CA GLY A 474 -29.04 -24.56 7.23
C GLY A 474 -29.10 -25.80 6.34
N VAL A 475 -29.32 -25.67 5.02
CA VAL A 475 -29.34 -26.81 4.08
C VAL A 475 -27.95 -27.43 3.90
N LEU A 476 -26.88 -26.63 3.92
CA LEU A 476 -25.51 -27.16 3.91
C LEU A 476 -25.25 -27.98 5.18
N ALA A 477 -25.52 -27.42 6.36
CA ALA A 477 -25.25 -28.05 7.66
C ALA A 477 -26.13 -29.27 8.01
N LYS A 478 -27.29 -29.43 7.35
CA LYS A 478 -28.32 -30.41 7.79
C LYS A 478 -27.97 -31.88 7.49
N GLU A 479 -27.37 -32.15 6.34
CA GLU A 479 -27.13 -33.52 5.85
C GLU A 479 -25.64 -33.70 5.55
N PRO A 480 -24.91 -34.63 6.18
CA PRO A 480 -23.51 -34.86 5.81
C PRO A 480 -23.40 -35.50 4.42
N CYS A 481 -22.35 -35.15 3.69
CA CYS A 481 -21.99 -35.82 2.45
C CYS A 481 -21.43 -37.23 2.76
N LEU A 482 -21.85 -38.23 1.97
CA LEU A 482 -21.37 -39.60 2.10
C LEU A 482 -20.27 -39.84 1.06
N TRP A 483 -19.06 -40.17 1.53
CA TRP A 483 -17.88 -40.40 0.69
C TRP A 483 -17.38 -41.84 0.82
N GLU A 484 -17.06 -42.48 -0.30
CA GLU A 484 -16.45 -43.82 -0.32
C GLU A 484 -14.96 -43.71 -0.64
N ALA A 485 -14.11 -44.04 0.33
CA ALA A 485 -12.66 -44.08 0.14
C ALA A 485 -12.26 -45.36 -0.62
N GLY A 486 -11.46 -45.22 -1.68
CA GLY A 486 -11.00 -46.34 -2.49
C GLY A 486 -10.29 -47.43 -1.67
N ASP A 487 -10.53 -48.69 -2.04
CA ASP A 487 -10.02 -49.94 -1.43
C ASP A 487 -10.54 -50.33 -0.02
N ALA A 488 -11.41 -49.53 0.61
CA ALA A 488 -12.10 -49.92 1.85
C ALA A 488 -13.62 -49.72 1.75
N GLN A 489 -14.41 -50.76 2.10
CA GLN A 489 -15.89 -50.71 2.13
C GLN A 489 -16.43 -49.93 3.35
N ALA A 490 -15.92 -48.72 3.60
CA ALA A 490 -16.32 -47.85 4.69
C ALA A 490 -16.77 -46.50 4.14
N THR A 491 -18.08 -46.29 4.08
CA THR A 491 -18.67 -44.99 3.77
C THR A 491 -18.42 -44.02 4.92
N VAL A 492 -17.80 -42.88 4.62
CA VAL A 492 -17.46 -41.82 5.56
C VAL A 492 -18.50 -40.71 5.47
N SER A 493 -18.90 -40.16 6.62
CA SER A 493 -19.86 -39.07 6.73
C SER A 493 -19.11 -37.76 6.98
N ILE A 494 -19.10 -36.84 6.01
CA ILE A 494 -18.40 -35.56 6.06
C ILE A 494 -19.43 -34.45 6.25
N GLN A 495 -19.33 -33.70 7.34
CA GLN A 495 -20.18 -32.53 7.57
C GLN A 495 -19.74 -31.38 6.65
N ILE A 496 -20.72 -30.70 6.07
CA ILE A 496 -20.52 -29.53 5.21
C ILE A 496 -21.13 -28.33 5.92
N THR A 497 -20.33 -27.29 6.13
CA THR A 497 -20.79 -26.01 6.67
C THR A 497 -20.26 -24.89 5.78
N GLY A 498 -20.90 -23.72 5.83
CA GLY A 498 -20.48 -22.59 5.00
C GLY A 498 -20.73 -21.25 5.70
N SER A 499 -19.78 -20.34 5.51
CA SER A 499 -19.87 -18.95 5.97
C SER A 499 -20.43 -18.08 4.84
N PHE A 500 -21.46 -17.28 5.13
CA PHE A 500 -22.14 -16.44 4.15
C PHE A 500 -22.00 -14.95 4.48
N GLY A 501 -21.63 -14.15 3.49
CA GLY A 501 -21.72 -12.69 3.51
C GLY A 501 -22.86 -12.19 2.63
N VAL A 502 -23.67 -11.26 3.14
CA VAL A 502 -24.84 -10.70 2.44
C VAL A 502 -24.62 -9.20 2.16
N ALA A 503 -24.67 -8.81 0.89
CA ALA A 503 -24.70 -7.42 0.46
C ALA A 503 -25.94 -7.12 -0.39
N VAL A 504 -26.44 -5.87 -0.33
CA VAL A 504 -27.67 -5.46 -1.05
C VAL A 504 -27.40 -4.23 -1.89
N TYR A 505 -27.84 -4.27 -3.15
CA TYR A 505 -27.71 -3.16 -4.09
C TYR A 505 -28.44 -1.90 -3.57
N GLN A 506 -27.79 -0.76 -3.74
CA GLN A 506 -28.11 0.58 -3.19
C GLN A 506 -27.85 0.75 -1.69
N LEU A 507 -27.91 -0.30 -0.87
CA LEU A 507 -27.65 -0.20 0.57
C LEU A 507 -26.16 -0.34 0.91
N HIS A 508 -25.50 -1.35 0.35
CA HIS A 508 -24.10 -1.69 0.64
C HIS A 508 -23.15 -1.42 -0.54
N GLY A 509 -23.70 -1.17 -1.74
CA GLY A 509 -22.92 -0.83 -2.93
C GLY A 509 -23.82 -0.49 -4.13
N THR A 510 -23.30 0.32 -5.06
CA THR A 510 -24.00 0.68 -6.31
C THR A 510 -23.26 0.21 -7.57
N THR A 511 -22.04 -0.30 -7.44
CA THR A 511 -21.26 -0.92 -8.52
C THR A 511 -21.02 -2.39 -8.23
N ARG A 512 -20.58 -3.15 -9.24
CA ARG A 512 -20.24 -4.58 -9.07
C ARG A 512 -19.08 -4.76 -8.09
N GLU A 513 -18.07 -3.88 -8.14
CA GLU A 513 -16.90 -3.94 -7.26
C GLU A 513 -17.31 -3.73 -5.80
N THR A 514 -17.99 -2.62 -5.50
CA THR A 514 -18.41 -2.27 -4.14
C THR A 514 -19.37 -3.29 -3.54
N LEU A 515 -20.25 -3.90 -4.35
CA LEU A 515 -21.19 -4.91 -3.86
C LEU A 515 -20.52 -6.27 -3.59
N ILE A 516 -19.52 -6.66 -4.40
CA ILE A 516 -18.72 -7.87 -4.16
C ILE A 516 -17.82 -7.67 -2.92
N GLU A 517 -17.12 -6.53 -2.82
CA GLU A 517 -16.27 -6.18 -1.67
C GLU A 517 -17.06 -6.15 -0.35
N ALA A 518 -18.29 -5.62 -0.36
CA ALA A 518 -19.17 -5.61 0.81
C ALA A 518 -19.57 -7.03 1.25
N ALA A 519 -19.90 -7.92 0.31
CA ALA A 519 -20.28 -9.29 0.63
C ALA A 519 -19.07 -10.14 1.07
N ASP A 520 -17.91 -9.95 0.45
CA ASP A 520 -16.67 -10.62 0.85
C ASP A 520 -16.24 -10.21 2.28
N SER A 521 -16.30 -8.92 2.60
CA SER A 521 -16.06 -8.42 3.96
C SER A 521 -17.04 -9.02 4.99
N ALA A 522 -18.32 -9.10 4.65
CA ALA A 522 -19.32 -9.75 5.50
C ALA A 522 -19.06 -11.27 5.66
N MET A 523 -18.67 -11.96 4.59
CA MET A 523 -18.31 -13.38 4.63
C MET A 523 -17.06 -13.61 5.49
N TYR A 524 -16.07 -12.72 5.39
CA TYR A 524 -14.88 -12.74 6.23
C TYR A 524 -15.25 -12.58 7.71
N GLN A 525 -16.21 -11.70 8.04
CA GLN A 525 -16.75 -11.58 9.40
C GLN A 525 -17.42 -12.89 9.85
N ALA A 526 -18.23 -13.53 9.02
CA ALA A 526 -18.85 -14.85 9.32
C ALA A 526 -17.79 -15.94 9.64
N LYS A 527 -16.68 -15.97 8.89
CA LYS A 527 -15.54 -16.87 9.19
C LYS A 527 -14.88 -16.59 10.54
N HIS A 528 -14.99 -15.37 11.08
CA HIS A 528 -14.37 -14.96 12.35
C HIS A 528 -15.32 -15.02 13.55
N SER A 529 -16.62 -14.81 13.35
CA SER A 529 -17.66 -14.86 14.37
C SER A 529 -18.06 -16.27 14.80
N GLY A 530 -17.65 -17.30 14.05
CA GLY A 530 -17.81 -18.70 14.45
C GLY A 530 -17.81 -19.73 13.32
N ARG A 531 -17.89 -19.30 12.05
CA ARG A 531 -18.26 -20.13 10.89
C ARG A 531 -19.68 -20.68 10.96
N ASN A 532 -20.14 -21.35 9.90
CA ASN A 532 -21.50 -21.86 9.79
C ASN A 532 -22.58 -20.82 10.14
N CYS A 533 -22.41 -19.59 9.66
CA CYS A 533 -23.29 -18.47 9.97
C CYS A 533 -23.38 -17.48 8.81
N VAL A 534 -24.30 -16.53 8.96
CA VAL A 534 -24.57 -15.46 8.00
C VAL A 534 -24.22 -14.13 8.66
N CYS A 535 -23.46 -13.28 7.95
CA CYS A 535 -23.24 -11.90 8.33
C CYS A 535 -23.72 -10.95 7.21
N VAL A 536 -24.26 -9.81 7.62
CA VAL A 536 -24.74 -8.74 6.73
C VAL A 536 -23.71 -7.62 6.69
N ALA A 537 -23.35 -7.15 5.50
CA ALA A 537 -22.41 -6.04 5.36
C ALA A 537 -22.92 -4.79 6.10
N GLY A 538 -22.08 -4.18 6.93
CA GLY A 538 -22.42 -2.98 7.69
C GLY A 538 -23.29 -3.20 8.95
N HIS A 539 -23.71 -4.44 9.26
CA HIS A 539 -24.37 -4.73 10.53
C HIS A 539 -23.34 -5.04 11.62
N GLU A 540 -22.84 -3.99 12.28
CA GLU A 540 -22.21 -4.17 13.60
C GLU A 540 -23.25 -4.76 14.58
N LEU A 541 -22.80 -5.66 15.45
CA LEU A 541 -23.67 -6.36 16.40
C LEU A 541 -24.18 -5.40 17.48
N THR A 542 -25.39 -4.88 17.27
CA THR A 542 -26.22 -4.32 18.35
C THR A 542 -26.61 -5.41 19.35
N GLU A 543 -26.85 -5.01 20.60
CA GLU A 543 -26.94 -5.83 21.83
C GLU A 543 -25.54 -6.22 22.36
N ILE A 544 -25.05 -5.71 23.49
CA ILE A 544 -25.69 -5.07 24.66
C ILE A 544 -24.79 -3.93 25.19
N GLY A 545 -25.35 -2.75 25.48
CA GLY A 545 -24.64 -1.69 26.22
C GLY A 545 -25.05 -0.28 25.82
N ASP A 546 -25.99 0.31 26.54
CA ASP A 546 -26.42 1.70 26.35
C ASP A 546 -25.35 2.70 26.86
N GLN A 547 -25.37 3.92 26.33
CA GLN A 547 -24.55 5.10 26.70
C GLN A 547 -23.08 5.15 26.23
N GLN A 548 -22.83 5.83 25.10
CA GLN A 548 -22.21 7.18 25.11
C GLN A 548 -22.21 7.85 23.72
N GLU A 549 -22.76 9.05 23.63
CA GLU A 549 -22.58 9.92 22.45
C GLU A 549 -21.16 10.52 22.43
N THR A 550 -20.26 10.05 21.57
CA THR A 550 -18.94 10.69 21.36
C THR A 550 -18.74 11.20 19.93
N ASN A 551 -19.15 12.46 19.74
CA ASN A 551 -18.73 13.44 18.74
C ASN A 551 -17.64 12.99 17.70
N PRO A 552 -18.02 12.59 16.46
CA PRO A 552 -17.10 11.98 15.48
C PRO A 552 -16.02 12.92 14.91
N VAL A 553 -16.17 14.24 15.11
CA VAL A 553 -15.21 15.24 14.62
C VAL A 553 -13.89 15.21 15.43
N ARG A 554 -13.93 14.82 16.71
CA ARG A 554 -12.72 14.82 17.59
C ARG A 554 -11.84 13.57 17.42
N GLN A 555 -12.43 12.39 17.28
CA GLN A 555 -11.67 11.16 17.04
C GLN A 555 -10.82 11.25 15.75
N THR A 556 -11.32 11.94 14.73
CA THR A 556 -10.60 12.18 13.47
C THR A 556 -9.26 12.92 13.68
N GLN A 557 -9.20 13.92 14.57
CA GLN A 557 -7.95 14.65 14.84
C GLN A 557 -6.94 13.80 15.66
N GLU A 558 -7.42 13.05 16.66
CA GLU A 558 -6.57 12.18 17.47
C GLU A 558 -5.96 11.05 16.62
N ILE A 559 -6.75 10.46 15.72
CA ILE A 559 -6.28 9.46 14.74
C ILE A 559 -5.26 10.07 13.77
N GLN A 560 -5.49 11.28 13.25
CA GLN A 560 -4.54 11.97 12.36
C GLN A 560 -3.19 12.25 13.03
N VAL A 561 -3.20 12.66 14.30
CA VAL A 561 -1.97 12.89 15.08
C VAL A 561 -1.22 11.58 15.33
N ILE A 562 -1.92 10.50 15.71
CA ILE A 562 -1.32 9.16 15.87
C ILE A 562 -0.73 8.67 14.55
N GLN A 563 -1.43 8.84 13.42
CA GLN A 563 -0.96 8.48 12.09
C GLN A 563 0.29 9.30 11.67
N ALA A 564 0.33 10.59 12.00
CA ALA A 564 1.49 11.44 11.72
C ALA A 564 2.72 11.01 12.55
N LEU A 565 2.55 10.77 13.85
CA LEU A 565 3.63 10.28 14.72
C LEU A 565 4.13 8.89 14.29
N LEU A 566 3.23 7.98 13.90
CA LEU A 566 3.59 6.68 13.33
C LEU A 566 4.34 6.81 11.99
N ALA A 567 3.93 7.71 11.11
CA ALA A 567 4.62 7.94 9.85
C ALA A 567 6.05 8.45 10.07
N VAL A 568 6.26 9.31 11.07
CA VAL A 568 7.58 9.80 11.48
C VAL A 568 8.43 8.69 12.11
N ALA A 569 7.87 7.86 12.99
CA ALA A 569 8.58 6.72 13.57
C ALA A 569 9.05 5.72 12.50
N ASN A 570 8.15 5.30 11.62
CA ASN A 570 8.44 4.35 10.53
C ASN A 570 9.38 4.90 9.44
N ALA A 571 9.58 6.21 9.38
CA ALA A 571 10.57 6.82 8.50
C ALA A 571 11.99 6.79 9.08
N HIS A 572 12.11 6.63 10.41
CA HIS A 572 13.38 6.68 11.14
C HIS A 572 13.84 5.31 11.67
N ASP A 573 12.93 4.35 11.83
CA ASP A 573 13.26 2.94 12.09
C ASP A 573 12.51 2.01 11.12
N LEU A 574 13.18 0.94 10.68
CA LEU A 574 12.75 0.03 9.62
C LEU A 574 11.76 -1.05 10.12
N GLU A 575 10.87 -0.69 11.03
CA GLU A 575 9.88 -1.61 11.56
C GLU A 575 8.67 -1.76 10.61
N THR A 576 8.42 -2.98 10.17
CA THR A 576 7.30 -3.27 9.26
C THR A 576 5.95 -3.09 9.96
N SER A 577 4.95 -2.56 9.26
CA SER A 577 3.57 -2.45 9.75
C SER A 577 2.97 -3.77 10.30
N ALA A 578 3.45 -4.91 9.80
CA ALA A 578 3.07 -6.23 10.30
C ALA A 578 3.55 -6.53 11.74
N HIS A 579 4.64 -5.91 12.21
CA HIS A 579 5.12 -6.01 13.60
C HIS A 579 4.16 -5.26 14.54
N ALA A 580 3.88 -3.98 14.25
CA ALA A 580 2.96 -3.15 15.01
C ALA A 580 1.57 -3.81 15.17
N VAL A 581 1.01 -4.41 14.12
CA VAL A 581 -0.28 -5.13 14.17
C VAL A 581 -0.24 -6.35 15.10
N ARG A 582 0.82 -7.17 15.04
CA ARG A 582 0.97 -8.32 15.96
C ARG A 582 1.13 -7.86 17.41
N MET A 583 1.95 -6.83 17.63
CA MET A 583 2.18 -6.29 18.97
C MET A 583 0.89 -5.80 19.61
N MET A 584 0.07 -5.02 18.89
CA MET A 584 -1.25 -4.59 19.38
C MET A 584 -2.11 -5.77 19.81
N GLN A 585 -2.28 -6.79 18.96
CA GLN A 585 -3.13 -7.95 19.25
C GLN A 585 -2.68 -8.73 20.51
N MET A 586 -1.37 -8.87 20.73
CA MET A 586 -0.83 -9.54 21.92
C MET A 586 -1.00 -8.68 23.18
N VAL A 587 -0.77 -7.38 23.07
CA VAL A 587 -0.88 -6.41 24.17
C VAL A 587 -2.34 -6.23 24.62
N GLU A 588 -3.28 -6.05 23.68
CA GLU A 588 -4.72 -5.94 23.97
C GLU A 588 -5.25 -7.22 24.63
N GLY A 589 -4.97 -8.39 24.04
CA GLY A 589 -5.40 -9.67 24.61
C GLY A 589 -4.89 -9.89 26.03
N THR A 590 -3.64 -9.47 26.31
CA THR A 590 -3.04 -9.55 27.65
C THR A 590 -3.68 -8.57 28.62
N ALA A 591 -3.98 -7.34 28.19
CA ALA A 591 -4.67 -6.36 29.01
C ALA A 591 -6.10 -6.78 29.37
N HIS A 592 -6.88 -7.31 28.41
CA HIS A 592 -8.19 -7.93 28.70
C HIS A 592 -8.06 -9.11 29.68
N GLN A 593 -7.05 -9.97 29.52
CA GLN A 593 -6.82 -11.12 30.40
C GLN A 593 -6.43 -10.72 31.83
N LEU A 594 -5.87 -9.51 32.01
CA LEU A 594 -5.55 -8.91 33.31
C LEU A 594 -6.72 -8.08 33.89
N GLY A 595 -7.81 -7.88 33.15
CA GLY A 595 -9.00 -7.18 33.59
C GLY A 595 -8.95 -5.65 33.48
N CYS A 596 -8.11 -5.10 32.60
CA CYS A 596 -8.08 -3.67 32.28
C CYS A 596 -9.41 -3.21 31.65
N SER A 597 -9.76 -1.93 31.82
CA SER A 597 -10.91 -1.31 31.15
C SER A 597 -10.62 -0.99 29.67
N GLU A 598 -11.65 -0.79 28.85
CA GLU A 598 -11.50 -0.39 27.45
C GLU A 598 -10.72 0.94 27.28
N GLU A 599 -10.85 1.86 28.24
CA GLU A 599 -10.09 3.13 28.26
C GLU A 599 -8.60 2.88 28.53
N GLU A 600 -8.27 2.00 29.47
CA GLU A 600 -6.89 1.59 29.74
C GLU A 600 -6.29 0.83 28.55
N ILE A 601 -7.06 -0.08 27.94
CA ILE A 601 -6.66 -0.85 26.76
C ILE A 601 -6.40 0.08 25.57
N TYR A 602 -7.24 1.08 25.36
CA TYR A 602 -7.01 2.12 24.34
C TYR A 602 -5.66 2.84 24.56
N VAL A 603 -5.39 3.30 25.78
CA VAL A 603 -4.13 3.99 26.12
C VAL A 603 -2.92 3.07 25.93
N ILE A 604 -3.02 1.80 26.35
CA ILE A 604 -1.96 0.80 26.19
C ILE A 604 -1.72 0.48 24.70
N ARG A 605 -2.76 0.40 23.86
CA ARG A 605 -2.63 0.25 22.40
C ARG A 605 -1.88 1.42 21.78
N VAL A 606 -2.27 2.66 22.11
CA VAL A 606 -1.58 3.87 21.59
C VAL A 606 -0.13 3.92 22.07
N ALA A 607 0.15 3.46 23.30
CA ALA A 607 1.52 3.35 23.79
C ALA A 607 2.32 2.28 23.04
N ALA A 608 1.75 1.10 22.74
CA ALA A 608 2.42 0.07 21.94
C ALA A 608 2.77 0.56 20.53
N LEU A 609 1.90 1.36 19.91
CA LEU A 609 2.15 1.99 18.61
C LEU A 609 3.28 3.04 18.63
N LEU A 610 3.51 3.69 19.78
CA LEU A 610 4.41 4.85 19.91
C LEU A 610 5.59 4.61 20.86
N HIS A 611 5.82 3.37 21.31
CA HIS A 611 6.83 3.05 22.33
C HIS A 611 8.25 3.46 21.92
N ASP A 612 8.54 3.34 20.63
CA ASP A 612 9.83 3.63 20.04
C ASP A 612 9.92 4.99 19.31
N ILE A 613 8.90 5.86 19.44
CA ILE A 613 8.89 7.20 18.79
C ILE A 613 10.13 8.03 19.12
N GLY A 614 10.74 7.82 20.28
CA GLY A 614 11.95 8.50 20.72
C GLY A 614 13.24 8.06 20.03
N LYS A 615 13.24 6.98 19.23
CA LYS A 615 14.39 6.57 18.39
C LYS A 615 14.77 7.64 17.36
N ILE A 616 13.85 8.57 17.04
CA ILE A 616 14.13 9.78 16.25
C ILE A 616 15.26 10.66 16.82
N GLY A 617 15.52 10.57 18.13
CA GLY A 617 16.63 11.27 18.78
C GLY A 617 17.93 10.46 18.87
N VAL A 618 17.98 9.26 18.28
CA VAL A 618 19.16 8.39 18.23
C VAL A 618 19.85 8.55 16.86
N PRO A 619 21.14 8.96 16.81
CA PRO A 619 21.84 9.17 15.54
C PRO A 619 21.86 7.92 14.64
N ASP A 620 21.70 8.11 13.33
CA ASP A 620 21.66 7.03 12.32
C ASP A 620 22.81 6.03 12.42
N HIS A 621 24.03 6.51 12.68
CA HIS A 621 25.22 5.66 12.78
C HIS A 621 25.22 4.74 14.00
N ILE A 622 24.38 5.02 15.00
CA ILE A 622 24.10 4.16 16.15
C ILE A 622 22.90 3.26 15.83
N LEU A 623 21.79 3.84 15.37
CA LEU A 623 20.53 3.12 15.13
C LEU A 623 20.68 2.04 14.04
N HIS A 624 21.35 2.35 12.94
CA HIS A 624 21.53 1.46 11.79
C HIS A 624 22.88 0.71 11.80
N LYS A 625 23.56 0.63 12.95
CA LYS A 625 24.90 0.02 13.04
C LYS A 625 24.87 -1.48 12.70
N PRO A 626 25.67 -1.97 11.72
CA PRO A 626 25.69 -3.38 11.34
C PRO A 626 26.57 -4.22 12.29
N GLY A 627 26.29 -4.18 13.59
CA GLY A 627 27.05 -4.86 14.64
C GLY A 627 26.63 -4.42 16.05
N PRO A 628 27.23 -4.99 17.10
CA PRO A 628 26.92 -4.60 18.48
C PRO A 628 27.29 -3.15 18.77
N LEU A 629 26.50 -2.50 19.62
CA LEU A 629 26.76 -1.16 20.14
C LEU A 629 27.86 -1.20 21.22
N THR A 630 28.68 -0.15 21.31
CA THR A 630 29.60 0.09 22.44
C THR A 630 28.83 0.58 23.69
N ASP A 631 29.49 0.65 24.84
CA ASP A 631 28.86 1.14 26.07
C ASP A 631 28.42 2.62 25.97
N GLU A 632 29.18 3.44 25.24
CA GLU A 632 28.86 4.85 24.94
C GLU A 632 27.67 4.96 23.97
N GLU A 633 27.64 4.15 22.91
CA GLU A 633 26.52 4.09 21.97
C GLU A 633 25.23 3.59 22.67
N TRP A 634 25.36 2.60 23.57
CA TRP A 634 24.28 2.16 24.45
C TRP A 634 23.83 3.24 25.45
N ALA A 635 24.70 4.14 25.88
CA ALA A 635 24.32 5.26 26.73
C ALA A 635 23.46 6.29 25.96
N VAL A 636 23.70 6.46 24.65
CA VAL A 636 22.83 7.26 23.77
C VAL A 636 21.51 6.52 23.51
N MET A 637 21.56 5.26 23.10
CA MET A 637 20.37 4.44 22.80
C MET A 637 19.39 4.39 23.97
N ARG A 638 19.87 4.26 25.21
CA ARG A 638 19.04 4.22 26.44
C ARG A 638 18.30 5.52 26.78
N ASN A 639 18.51 6.61 26.04
CA ASN A 639 17.73 7.84 26.20
C ASN A 639 16.45 7.88 25.35
N HIS A 640 16.26 6.98 24.36
CA HIS A 640 15.07 7.03 23.50
C HIS A 640 13.74 6.98 24.27
N PRO A 641 13.55 6.28 25.42
CA PRO A 641 12.27 6.33 26.14
C PRO A 641 12.00 7.72 26.74
N LYS A 642 13.05 8.44 27.18
CA LYS A 642 12.94 9.82 27.68
C LYS A 642 12.56 10.78 26.55
N ILE A 643 13.17 10.61 25.38
CA ILE A 643 12.90 11.42 24.19
C ILE A 643 11.45 11.17 23.71
N GLY A 644 11.02 9.90 23.70
CA GLY A 644 9.64 9.54 23.39
C GLY A 644 8.64 10.16 24.37
N ARG A 645 8.96 10.19 25.67
CA ARG A 645 8.17 10.91 26.67
C ARG A 645 8.07 12.40 26.36
N GLN A 646 9.20 13.06 26.08
CA GLN A 646 9.26 14.49 25.78
C GLN A 646 8.41 14.85 24.56
N ILE A 647 8.46 14.04 23.51
CA ILE A 647 7.61 14.19 22.31
C ILE A 647 6.13 14.08 22.71
N LEU A 648 5.72 12.99 23.36
CA LEU A 648 4.31 12.73 23.66
C LEU A 648 3.71 13.74 24.66
N ALA A 649 4.48 14.18 25.64
CA ALA A 649 4.07 15.23 26.59
C ALA A 649 3.73 16.56 25.91
N GLN A 650 4.36 16.87 24.77
CA GLN A 650 4.13 18.11 24.02
C GLN A 650 2.93 18.02 23.06
N VAL A 651 2.42 16.82 22.76
CA VAL A 651 1.32 16.61 21.81
C VAL A 651 -0.05 16.90 22.44
N GLY A 652 -0.21 16.73 23.76
CA GLY A 652 -1.39 17.15 24.51
C GLY A 652 -1.72 16.27 25.73
N GLU A 653 -2.67 16.73 26.57
CA GLU A 653 -2.98 16.12 27.87
C GLU A 653 -3.28 14.60 27.81
N LYS A 654 -3.97 14.13 26.77
CA LYS A 654 -4.26 12.70 26.56
C LYS A 654 -3.00 11.86 26.28
N PHE A 655 -1.99 12.46 25.65
CA PHE A 655 -0.73 11.78 25.35
C PHE A 655 0.24 11.78 26.52
N GLU A 656 0.05 12.57 27.58
CA GLU A 656 0.88 12.48 28.80
C GLU A 656 0.67 11.13 29.52
N ILE A 657 -0.56 10.59 29.52
CA ILE A 657 -0.84 9.26 30.08
C ILE A 657 -0.11 8.17 29.27
N VAL A 658 -0.10 8.30 27.93
CA VAL A 658 0.66 7.44 27.02
C VAL A 658 2.18 7.58 27.28
N SER A 659 2.66 8.81 27.52
CA SER A 659 4.07 9.14 27.78
C SER A 659 4.62 8.39 28.99
N HIS A 660 3.82 8.16 30.03
CA HIS A 660 4.19 7.37 31.20
C HIS A 660 4.42 5.88 30.89
N ILE A 661 3.68 5.30 29.94
CA ILE A 661 3.91 3.92 29.50
C ILE A 661 5.16 3.87 28.61
N VAL A 662 5.23 4.78 27.63
CA VAL A 662 6.32 4.85 26.65
C VAL A 662 7.68 5.09 27.31
N VAL A 663 7.77 5.94 28.35
CA VAL A 663 9.04 6.14 29.06
C VAL A 663 9.52 4.91 29.82
N ALA A 664 8.62 4.01 30.20
CA ALA A 664 8.90 2.91 31.13
C ALA A 664 8.95 1.53 30.46
N HIS A 665 8.79 1.42 29.13
CA HIS A 665 8.69 0.13 28.43
C HIS A 665 9.98 -0.72 28.44
N HIS A 666 11.11 -0.14 28.86
CA HIS A 666 12.39 -0.82 29.10
C HIS A 666 12.77 -0.91 30.59
N GLU A 667 11.86 -0.56 31.50
CA GLU A 667 12.02 -0.88 32.92
C GLU A 667 11.89 -2.39 33.14
N ARG A 668 12.52 -2.90 34.20
CA ARG A 668 12.54 -4.33 34.53
C ARG A 668 11.92 -4.55 35.89
N TRP A 669 11.20 -5.65 36.07
CA TRP A 669 10.56 -5.97 37.35
C TRP A 669 11.54 -5.92 38.54
N ASP A 670 12.79 -6.35 38.33
CA ASP A 670 13.91 -6.31 39.30
C ASP A 670 14.58 -4.95 39.52
N GLY A 671 14.12 -3.87 38.88
CA GLY A 671 14.68 -2.52 38.99
C GLY A 671 16.00 -2.31 38.24
N GLN A 672 16.51 -3.30 37.49
CA GLN A 672 17.75 -3.15 36.70
C GLN A 672 17.50 -2.59 35.28
N GLY A 673 16.29 -2.05 35.05
CA GLY A 673 15.88 -1.46 33.79
C GLY A 673 16.35 -0.02 33.60
N TYR A 674 15.81 0.63 32.58
CA TYR A 674 16.08 2.03 32.28
C TYR A 674 14.79 2.67 31.71
N PRO A 675 14.61 4.00 31.81
CA PRO A 675 15.58 5.04 32.15
C PRO A 675 15.74 5.42 33.62
N TYR A 676 14.85 5.00 34.51
CA TYR A 676 14.80 5.43 35.92
C TYR A 676 15.08 4.32 36.93
N GLY A 677 15.07 3.04 36.52
CA GLY A 677 15.28 1.90 37.43
C GLY A 677 14.03 1.63 38.28
N LEU A 678 12.85 1.77 37.68
CA LEU A 678 11.58 1.45 38.34
C LEU A 678 11.48 -0.07 38.53
N SER A 679 10.97 -0.49 39.69
CA SER A 679 10.80 -1.89 40.06
C SER A 679 9.34 -2.21 40.38
N GLU A 680 8.97 -3.48 40.23
CA GLU A 680 7.68 -4.03 40.59
C GLU A 680 6.48 -3.19 40.11
N GLU A 681 5.58 -2.80 41.02
CA GLU A 681 4.34 -2.08 40.71
C GLU A 681 4.54 -0.58 40.46
N MET A 682 5.75 -0.04 40.68
CA MET A 682 6.09 1.34 40.26
C MET A 682 6.16 1.48 38.73
N ILE A 683 6.33 0.36 38.02
CA ILE A 683 6.24 0.30 36.56
C ILE A 683 4.75 0.31 36.16
N PRO A 684 4.29 1.23 35.29
CA PRO A 684 2.92 1.22 34.79
C PRO A 684 2.52 -0.14 34.20
N LEU A 685 1.28 -0.59 34.43
CA LEU A 685 0.83 -1.91 33.98
C LEU A 685 0.96 -2.08 32.46
N GLY A 686 0.61 -1.03 31.70
CA GLY A 686 0.83 -0.98 30.26
C GLY A 686 2.28 -1.24 29.87
N ALA A 687 3.25 -0.60 30.55
CA ALA A 687 4.66 -0.77 30.26
C ALA A 687 5.10 -2.22 30.53
N ARG A 688 4.67 -2.81 31.65
CA ARG A 688 4.92 -4.23 31.96
C ARG A 688 4.39 -5.19 30.88
N ILE A 689 3.21 -4.89 30.30
CA ILE A 689 2.65 -5.67 29.18
C ILE A 689 3.48 -5.47 27.90
N LEU A 690 3.82 -4.23 27.56
CA LEU A 690 4.67 -3.92 26.39
C LEU A 690 6.02 -4.64 26.47
N THR A 691 6.73 -4.59 27.61
CA THR A 691 8.05 -5.21 27.76
C THR A 691 8.04 -6.72 27.50
N VAL A 692 6.96 -7.42 27.89
CA VAL A 692 6.76 -8.85 27.60
C VAL A 692 6.48 -9.07 26.11
N ALA A 693 5.58 -8.27 25.52
CA ALA A 693 5.18 -8.41 24.11
C ALA A 693 6.33 -8.11 23.12
N ASP A 694 7.09 -7.04 23.35
CA ASP A 694 8.30 -6.70 22.59
C ASP A 694 9.37 -7.79 22.74
N SER A 695 9.69 -8.20 23.98
CA SER A 695 10.65 -9.27 24.21
C SER A 695 10.25 -10.59 23.51
N TYR A 696 8.95 -10.88 23.43
CA TYR A 696 8.43 -12.04 22.70
C TYR A 696 8.60 -11.89 21.18
N ASP A 697 8.16 -10.79 20.56
CA ASP A 697 8.34 -10.62 19.10
C ASP A 697 9.84 -10.54 18.74
N ALA A 698 10.66 -9.90 19.57
CA ALA A 698 12.12 -9.92 19.44
C ALA A 698 12.74 -11.33 19.49
N MET A 699 12.09 -12.28 20.19
CA MET A 699 12.45 -13.70 20.20
C MET A 699 11.94 -14.46 18.98
N THR A 700 10.70 -14.24 18.55
CA THR A 700 10.05 -15.01 17.47
C THR A 700 10.19 -14.41 16.06
N SER A 701 10.77 -13.20 15.92
CA SER A 701 11.06 -12.57 14.63
C SER A 701 12.49 -12.81 14.16
N ASN A 702 12.67 -13.00 12.85
CA ASN A 702 14.00 -13.08 12.24
C ASN A 702 14.69 -11.71 12.28
N ARG A 703 15.91 -11.65 12.81
CA ARG A 703 16.75 -10.44 12.85
C ARG A 703 18.02 -10.64 12.02
N PRO A 704 18.69 -9.59 11.49
CA PRO A 704 19.84 -9.72 10.58
C PRO A 704 21.01 -10.60 11.09
N TYR A 705 21.12 -10.78 12.42
CA TYR A 705 22.16 -11.58 13.07
C TYR A 705 21.63 -12.79 13.86
N ARG A 706 20.31 -13.06 13.86
CA ARG A 706 19.71 -14.19 14.60
C ARG A 706 18.41 -14.68 13.94
N ALA A 707 18.32 -15.98 13.71
CA ALA A 707 17.06 -16.62 13.33
C ALA A 707 16.02 -16.53 14.47
N ALA A 708 14.74 -16.54 14.12
CA ALA A 708 13.63 -16.64 15.06
C ALA A 708 13.77 -17.89 15.96
N LEU A 709 13.49 -17.73 17.27
CA LEU A 709 13.36 -18.86 18.18
C LEU A 709 12.01 -19.57 17.96
N PRO A 710 11.94 -20.91 18.15
CA PRO A 710 10.67 -21.61 18.25
C PRO A 710 9.81 -21.01 19.37
N ILE A 711 8.49 -20.91 19.15
CA ILE A 711 7.55 -20.34 20.13
C ILE A 711 7.71 -21.03 21.50
N SER A 712 7.83 -22.35 21.53
CA SER A 712 8.04 -23.11 22.78
C SER A 712 9.29 -22.69 23.56
N GLU A 713 10.38 -22.32 22.88
CA GLU A 713 11.60 -21.83 23.53
C GLU A 713 11.42 -20.38 24.02
N ALA A 714 10.75 -19.53 23.26
CA ALA A 714 10.40 -18.17 23.68
C ALA A 714 9.50 -18.18 24.94
N LEU A 715 8.50 -19.07 25.03
CA LEU A 715 7.66 -19.21 26.22
C LEU A 715 8.43 -19.72 27.45
N ILE A 716 9.38 -20.64 27.25
CA ILE A 716 10.30 -21.10 28.32
C ILE A 716 11.16 -19.93 28.81
N GLU A 717 11.69 -19.12 27.91
CA GLU A 717 12.53 -17.96 28.27
C GLU A 717 11.73 -16.86 28.98
N LEU A 718 10.49 -16.58 28.56
CA LEU A 718 9.58 -15.68 29.30
C LEU A 718 9.34 -16.19 30.73
N ARG A 719 9.03 -17.49 30.91
CA ARG A 719 8.87 -18.09 32.25
C ARG A 719 10.15 -18.07 33.06
N ARG A 720 11.32 -18.26 32.45
CA ARG A 720 12.64 -18.19 33.11
C ARG A 720 12.98 -16.78 33.61
N CYS A 721 12.55 -15.76 32.88
CA CYS A 721 12.78 -14.35 33.20
C CYS A 721 11.66 -13.70 34.03
N SER A 722 10.59 -14.44 34.32
CA SER A 722 9.50 -14.07 35.23
C SER A 722 10.02 -13.76 36.63
N GLY A 723 9.59 -12.63 37.21
CA GLY A 723 10.03 -12.16 38.53
C GLY A 723 11.40 -11.48 38.54
N TYR A 724 12.08 -11.40 37.39
CA TYR A 724 13.33 -10.66 37.21
C TYR A 724 13.16 -9.57 36.14
N GLN A 725 13.01 -9.96 34.88
CA GLN A 725 12.78 -9.00 33.80
C GLN A 725 11.31 -8.58 33.73
N PHE A 726 10.40 -9.53 33.97
CA PHE A 726 8.97 -9.38 33.70
C PHE A 726 8.11 -9.58 34.96
N ASP A 727 6.96 -8.89 35.03
CA ASP A 727 5.94 -9.13 36.07
C ASP A 727 5.39 -10.57 35.93
N PRO A 728 5.46 -11.41 36.97
CA PRO A 728 4.97 -12.80 36.91
C PRO A 728 3.51 -12.94 36.50
N ARG A 729 2.65 -11.97 36.88
CA ARG A 729 1.22 -11.97 36.53
C ARG A 729 1.03 -11.71 35.04
N VAL A 730 1.81 -10.76 34.50
CA VAL A 730 1.77 -10.40 33.08
C VAL A 730 2.31 -11.55 32.22
N VAL A 731 3.39 -12.22 32.63
CA VAL A 731 3.93 -13.38 31.92
C VAL A 731 2.88 -14.49 31.78
N GLU A 732 2.24 -14.91 32.87
CA GLU A 732 1.24 -15.98 32.76
C GLU A 732 -0.08 -15.54 32.09
N ALA A 733 -0.48 -14.26 32.20
CA ALA A 733 -1.60 -13.73 31.41
C ALA A 733 -1.28 -13.74 29.90
N PHE A 734 -0.09 -13.28 29.51
CA PHE A 734 0.40 -13.27 28.14
C PHE A 734 0.49 -14.69 27.56
N ILE A 735 1.07 -15.63 28.32
CA ILE A 735 1.16 -17.03 27.90
C ILE A 735 -0.24 -17.65 27.80
N GLN A 736 -1.16 -17.38 28.71
CA GLN A 736 -2.56 -17.85 28.59
C GLN A 736 -3.26 -17.27 27.36
N VAL A 737 -2.97 -16.03 26.96
CA VAL A 737 -3.51 -15.43 25.73
C VAL A 737 -2.94 -16.14 24.49
N LEU A 738 -1.63 -16.37 24.44
CA LEU A 738 -1.00 -17.13 23.36
C LEU A 738 -1.48 -18.58 23.31
N GLU A 739 -1.57 -19.28 24.45
CA GLU A 739 -2.10 -20.63 24.54
C GLU A 739 -3.60 -20.67 24.18
N LYS A 740 -4.40 -19.64 24.49
CA LYS A 740 -5.80 -19.51 24.03
C LYS A 740 -5.89 -19.24 22.54
N GLN A 741 -5.01 -18.42 21.96
CA GLN A 741 -4.97 -18.18 20.52
C GLN A 741 -4.47 -19.41 19.77
N GLU A 742 -3.46 -20.12 20.27
CA GLU A 742 -2.96 -21.36 19.71
C GLU A 742 -3.97 -22.50 19.89
N ASN A 743 -4.68 -22.59 21.03
CA ASN A 743 -5.76 -23.56 21.21
C ASN A 743 -7.03 -23.18 20.45
N LYS A 744 -7.34 -21.90 20.21
CA LYS A 744 -8.42 -21.49 19.27
C LYS A 744 -8.03 -21.86 17.84
N THR A 745 -6.77 -21.63 17.45
CA THR A 745 -6.24 -22.04 16.13
C THR A 745 -6.20 -23.56 16.00
N LYS A 746 -5.82 -24.30 17.06
CA LYS A 746 -5.82 -25.76 17.12
C LYS A 746 -7.21 -26.36 17.23
N LEU A 747 -8.20 -25.72 17.87
CA LEU A 747 -9.61 -26.14 17.80
C LEU A 747 -10.17 -25.90 16.41
N LEU A 748 -9.92 -24.73 15.82
CA LEU A 748 -10.27 -24.46 14.42
C LEU A 748 -9.52 -25.39 13.44
N SER A 749 -8.38 -25.98 13.86
CA SER A 749 -7.68 -27.07 13.16
C SER A 749 -7.90 -28.47 13.78
N LEU A 750 -8.88 -28.64 14.68
CA LEU A 750 -9.36 -29.91 15.26
C LEU A 750 -10.89 -30.10 15.13
N GLN A 751 -11.62 -29.15 14.50
CA GLN A 751 -13.08 -29.21 14.23
C GLN A 751 -13.43 -29.30 12.71
N SER A 752 -12.94 -30.31 11.96
CA SER A 752 -13.18 -30.51 10.49
C SER A 752 -12.30 -31.57 9.70
N ILE A 753 -11.44 -32.43 10.24
CA ILE A 753 -11.72 -33.64 11.06
C ILE A 753 -12.52 -33.36 12.31
#